data_AF-A0AAD9P775-F1
#
_entry.id   AF-A0AAD9P775-F1
#
_cell.length_a   1.000
_cell.length_b   1.000
_cell.length_c   1.000
_cell.angle_alpha   90.00
_cell.angle_beta   90.00
_cell.angle_gamma   90.00
#
_symmetry.space_group_name_H-M   'P 1'
#
loop_
_entity.id
_entity.type
_entity.pdbx_description
1 polymer ?
#
loop_
_entity_poly.entity_id
_entity_poly.type
_entity_poly.pdbx_seq_one_letter_code
_entity_poly.pdbx_strand_id
1 'polypeptide(L)'
;MPGKTAFRVVHVSGQDDKFKAIELNIHSPTTKGWQSGRFCLYPQDIVIQLEKKVRLKKIQLLSHQYLIATKVEFYVGDVPDGHTPSLQNARYTRLGYVALSDNSNSNYKARELKSVHVDAVGVFVKFVIHKNHINKHNLYNQVGIVALNVIGDDLNDRPDYPEVEDEKAPSDQALAGLTNDAQNISPLDDLAFDMYQDPEVAQIIRKLETKKQEAALQERYDYAKRLKIAIQELQKVGEKLGKFEVEKRQAVENEDYDKAKLKKVYMDEYRLQVYKDLHVHDLLEMAGSRHPQVIDLEPVRKATPPHLAEIPPASPVPGQHSPSPKLHEERPLPSIKSKHPDEESETPQPPSTPYEERPLPASKNRGVDQLTIDQPEEEPSGTVTGEAEEMSDKDQRNAASAIDEFKLGLVAKVYSKVWSNREEGLRELYRHLEELPGTTDKDDAKNKFRAATFLIERTLRDKVFAVFTTSFSVLQMMSTTYAAKHKIHKSDLSFAIEKTLPILIQKTGDTAVRTRETAANFILEESKFPEVKSLHIVPHECLKPFKLTIAPRLALSRTELIANLYQEHGLQNSGLTVENMMKFCTQAIRHTAGEVRERAEKIIKALYKDVGQPVKEYLPPDDEKVRRNVLYKKLFEAFDQIDGKPSKDELKRQKQQSEAAKQKEVQALQEQLNHLKDMTSGKVPIDESVLKGDSDGTKGKDKKEKRNKMKSNKPVTTAAVDPPIEEESDSLLCSTCIFCNESNEKFTAEGLDLHYWKNCPMLKRCSNCNQVVEIAGLTDHLLSECEAKSNFQKCPRCTEAVLVADFQQHIADKKHPAAESNKSHCPLCHLNIPLGEEGWKVHLMGKDGCKQNPRRQEALNLNSKLGAGRGAGGRGAKMTPKPGPSKVTPRRT
;
A
#
# COMPACT_ATOMS: atom_id res chain seq x y z
N MET A 1 -22.93 19.90 -7.18
CA MET A 1 -22.48 18.77 -6.35
C MET A 1 -23.06 18.99 -4.97
N PRO A 2 -23.51 17.94 -4.27
CA PRO A 2 -24.12 18.10 -2.96
C PRO A 2 -23.05 18.49 -1.93
N GLY A 3 -23.15 19.72 -1.42
CA GLY A 3 -22.22 20.30 -0.46
C GLY A 3 -22.78 20.31 0.96
N LYS A 4 -21.95 20.70 1.94
CA LYS A 4 -22.39 20.87 3.33
C LYS A 4 -23.37 22.04 3.45
N THR A 5 -24.57 21.77 3.98
CA THR A 5 -25.63 22.75 4.23
C THR A 5 -25.48 23.40 5.61
N ALA A 6 -25.56 24.72 5.67
CA ALA A 6 -25.64 25.46 6.94
C ALA A 6 -27.04 25.35 7.57
N PHE A 7 -27.09 25.21 8.90
CA PHE A 7 -28.32 25.08 9.65
C PHE A 7 -28.22 25.71 11.04
N ARG A 8 -29.38 25.93 11.67
CA ARG A 8 -29.51 26.34 13.07
C ARG A 8 -30.49 25.42 13.81
N VAL A 9 -30.16 24.98 15.03
CA VAL A 9 -31.16 24.37 15.92
C VAL A 9 -32.22 25.41 16.28
N VAL A 10 -33.49 25.06 16.07
CA VAL A 10 -34.66 25.92 16.33
C VAL A 10 -35.60 25.38 17.41
N HIS A 11 -35.53 24.08 17.71
CA HIS A 11 -36.29 23.48 18.79
C HIS A 11 -35.52 22.32 19.43
N VAL A 12 -35.68 22.17 20.73
CA VAL A 12 -35.22 21.03 21.51
C VAL A 12 -36.22 20.76 22.64
N SER A 13 -36.50 19.49 22.89
CA SER A 13 -37.44 19.03 23.92
C SER A 13 -36.88 19.08 25.35
N GLY A 14 -35.56 18.98 25.51
CA GLY A 14 -34.86 19.07 26.79
C GLY A 14 -33.34 19.11 26.60
N GLN A 15 -32.61 19.70 27.54
CA GLN A 15 -31.14 19.79 27.50
C GLN A 15 -30.54 19.87 28.91
N ASP A 16 -29.30 19.43 29.09
CA ASP A 16 -28.49 19.71 30.28
C ASP A 16 -27.87 21.12 30.17
N ASP A 17 -27.80 21.86 31.29
CA ASP A 17 -27.28 23.24 31.33
C ASP A 17 -25.84 23.38 30.82
N LYS A 18 -25.03 22.31 30.88
CA LYS A 18 -23.65 22.30 30.38
C LYS A 18 -23.51 21.86 28.91
N PHE A 19 -24.58 21.34 28.31
CA PHE A 19 -24.58 20.70 26.99
C PHE A 19 -25.80 21.16 26.17
N LYS A 20 -25.86 22.47 25.95
CA LYS A 20 -26.98 23.14 25.29
C LYS A 20 -27.01 22.87 23.79
N ALA A 21 -28.21 22.78 23.21
CA ALA A 21 -28.39 22.39 21.81
C ALA A 21 -27.71 23.34 20.79
N ILE A 22 -27.42 24.59 21.17
CA ILE A 22 -26.69 25.56 20.35
C ILE A 22 -25.27 25.11 19.96
N GLU A 23 -24.64 24.23 20.75
CA GLU A 23 -23.33 23.63 20.43
C GLU A 23 -23.36 22.84 19.12
N LEU A 24 -24.52 22.28 18.73
CA LEU A 24 -24.68 21.52 17.48
C LEU A 24 -24.55 22.38 16.21
N ASN A 25 -24.61 23.71 16.33
CA ASN A 25 -24.43 24.62 15.19
C ASN A 25 -22.94 24.80 14.80
N ILE A 26 -21.99 24.40 15.66
CA ILE A 26 -20.56 24.70 15.50
C ILE A 26 -19.73 23.43 15.61
N HIS A 27 -19.07 23.02 14.52
CA HIS A 27 -18.15 21.90 14.53
C HIS A 27 -16.72 22.38 14.80
N SER A 28 -16.13 21.89 15.87
CA SER A 28 -14.72 22.07 16.22
C SER A 28 -14.22 20.91 17.09
N PRO A 29 -12.91 20.65 17.16
CA PRO A 29 -12.33 19.65 18.09
C PRO A 29 -12.73 19.83 19.57
N THR A 30 -13.24 21.01 19.95
CA THR A 30 -13.62 21.33 21.34
C THR A 30 -15.12 21.40 21.60
N THR A 31 -15.95 21.21 20.57
CA THR A 31 -17.43 21.22 20.69
C THR A 31 -17.87 20.12 21.65
N LYS A 32 -18.68 20.48 22.63
CA LYS A 32 -19.23 19.58 23.65
C LYS A 32 -20.53 18.91 23.19
N GLY A 33 -21.27 19.60 22.32
CA GLY A 33 -22.52 19.11 21.74
C GLY A 33 -23.70 19.17 22.70
N TRP A 34 -24.79 18.52 22.32
CA TRP A 34 -26.03 18.44 23.08
C TRP A 34 -26.09 17.18 23.94
N GLN A 35 -26.65 17.30 25.15
CA GLN A 35 -27.13 16.18 25.94
C GLN A 35 -28.53 16.50 26.47
N SER A 36 -29.40 15.50 26.53
CA SER A 36 -30.71 15.62 27.18
C SER A 36 -30.56 15.92 28.68
N GLY A 37 -31.62 16.45 29.29
CA GLY A 37 -31.68 16.56 30.75
C GLY A 37 -31.54 15.20 31.44
N ARG A 38 -31.06 15.19 32.69
CA ARG A 38 -30.97 13.97 33.51
C ARG A 38 -32.34 13.35 33.73
N PHE A 39 -32.44 12.04 33.60
CA PHE A 39 -33.69 11.26 33.69
C PHE A 39 -34.80 11.81 32.76
N CYS A 40 -34.43 12.25 31.55
CA CYS A 40 -35.38 12.77 30.58
C CYS A 40 -36.46 11.76 30.17
N LEU A 41 -37.67 12.26 29.92
CA LEU A 41 -38.72 11.47 29.28
C LEU A 41 -38.39 11.23 27.81
N TYR A 42 -38.67 10.03 27.32
CA TYR A 42 -38.39 9.61 25.94
C TYR A 42 -39.68 9.54 25.11
N PRO A 43 -39.63 9.88 23.80
CA PRO A 43 -38.46 10.35 23.06
C PRO A 43 -38.10 11.81 23.34
N GLN A 44 -36.86 12.19 23.00
CA GLN A 44 -36.37 13.56 22.97
C GLN A 44 -36.31 14.05 21.52
N ASP A 45 -37.01 15.13 21.21
CA ASP A 45 -36.98 15.80 19.91
C ASP A 45 -35.89 16.87 19.82
N ILE A 46 -35.27 17.00 18.64
CA ILE A 46 -34.48 18.14 18.17
C ILE A 46 -34.97 18.52 16.77
N VAL A 47 -35.10 19.82 16.47
CA VAL A 47 -35.37 20.30 15.10
C VAL A 47 -34.32 21.33 14.69
N ILE A 48 -33.73 21.13 13.50
CA ILE A 48 -32.87 22.11 12.83
C ILE A 48 -33.63 22.75 11.66
N GLN A 49 -33.32 24.00 11.39
CA GLN A 49 -33.74 24.74 10.21
C GLN A 49 -32.51 24.99 9.32
N LEU A 50 -32.62 24.63 8.05
CA LEU A 50 -31.64 24.91 7.01
C LEU A 50 -31.77 26.38 6.57
N GLU A 51 -30.70 26.99 6.10
CA GLU A 51 -30.74 28.38 5.62
C GLU A 51 -31.51 28.56 4.30
N LYS A 52 -31.61 27.48 3.50
CA LYS A 52 -32.29 27.42 2.19
C LYS A 52 -33.19 26.18 2.11
N LYS A 53 -34.03 26.09 1.07
CA LYS A 53 -34.77 24.88 0.70
C LYS A 53 -33.85 23.96 -0.11
N VAL A 54 -33.50 22.80 0.45
CA VAL A 54 -32.40 21.94 -0.02
C VAL A 54 -32.91 20.54 -0.33
N ARG A 55 -32.38 19.90 -1.38
CA ARG A 55 -32.51 18.46 -1.61
C ARG A 55 -31.44 17.74 -0.79
N LEU A 56 -31.84 17.24 0.37
CA LEU A 56 -31.02 16.42 1.27
C LEU A 56 -30.53 15.17 0.55
N LYS A 57 -29.22 14.91 0.60
CA LYS A 57 -28.56 13.69 0.07
C LYS A 57 -27.98 12.80 1.16
N LYS A 58 -27.39 13.40 2.21
CA LYS A 58 -26.77 12.68 3.33
C LYS A 58 -26.90 13.48 4.62
N ILE A 59 -27.28 12.79 5.69
CA ILE A 59 -27.30 13.31 7.07
C ILE A 59 -26.27 12.51 7.86
N GLN A 60 -25.49 13.17 8.71
CA GLN A 60 -24.53 12.51 9.60
C GLN A 60 -24.79 12.91 11.05
N LEU A 61 -24.67 11.94 11.96
CA LEU A 61 -24.90 12.11 13.39
C LEU A 61 -23.74 11.48 14.14
N LEU A 62 -23.06 12.26 14.98
CA LEU A 62 -22.00 11.79 15.86
C LEU A 62 -22.55 11.66 17.28
N SER A 63 -22.78 10.44 17.77
CA SER A 63 -23.30 10.20 19.12
C SER A 63 -22.18 10.14 20.17
N HIS A 64 -22.49 10.57 21.39
CA HIS A 64 -21.55 10.62 22.50
C HIS A 64 -21.23 9.20 23.03
N GLN A 65 -19.96 8.93 23.31
CA GLN A 65 -19.39 7.58 23.46
C GLN A 65 -20.05 6.64 24.50
N TYR A 66 -20.82 7.16 25.46
CA TYR A 66 -21.66 6.36 26.37
C TYR A 66 -23.10 6.89 26.56
N LEU A 67 -23.50 7.97 25.90
CA LEU A 67 -24.87 8.53 25.98
C LEU A 67 -25.64 8.22 24.69
N ILE A 68 -25.56 6.96 24.25
CA ILE A 68 -26.04 6.55 22.93
C ILE A 68 -27.52 6.16 23.01
N ALA A 69 -28.35 6.72 22.14
CA ALA A 69 -29.76 6.36 21.99
C ALA A 69 -29.92 5.04 21.22
N THR A 70 -30.84 4.16 21.62
CA THR A 70 -31.08 2.88 20.91
C THR A 70 -31.56 3.08 19.47
N LYS A 71 -32.29 4.18 19.22
CA LYS A 71 -32.88 4.52 17.92
C LYS A 71 -33.00 6.05 17.78
N VAL A 72 -32.73 6.55 16.58
CA VAL A 72 -33.09 7.91 16.14
C VAL A 72 -33.98 7.81 14.91
N GLU A 73 -35.11 8.51 14.89
CA GLU A 73 -35.95 8.67 13.70
C GLU A 73 -35.75 10.05 13.06
N PHE A 74 -35.93 10.12 11.74
CA PHE A 74 -35.65 11.29 10.92
C PHE A 74 -36.91 11.71 10.16
N TYR A 75 -37.20 13.01 10.19
CA TYR A 75 -38.31 13.63 9.48
C TYR A 75 -37.80 14.87 8.74
N VAL A 76 -38.23 15.06 7.50
CA VAL A 76 -38.04 16.32 6.76
C VAL A 76 -39.29 17.17 6.92
N GLY A 77 -39.12 18.47 7.16
CA GLY A 77 -40.20 19.44 7.17
C GLY A 77 -40.08 20.38 5.98
N ASP A 78 -41.11 20.43 5.13
CA ASP A 78 -41.22 21.43 4.07
C ASP A 78 -42.36 22.42 4.35
N VAL A 79 -42.25 23.63 3.82
CA VAL A 79 -43.21 24.72 4.02
C VAL A 79 -43.84 25.07 2.66
N PRO A 80 -45.18 25.17 2.57
CA PRO A 80 -45.84 25.61 1.35
C PRO A 80 -45.38 27.01 0.92
N ASP A 81 -45.26 27.22 -0.39
CA ASP A 81 -44.70 28.45 -0.92
C ASP A 81 -45.55 29.69 -0.54
N GLY A 82 -44.90 30.84 -0.44
CA GLY A 82 -45.49 32.09 0.05
C GLY A 82 -45.65 32.21 1.58
N HIS A 83 -45.41 31.14 2.35
CA HIS A 83 -45.50 31.18 3.82
C HIS A 83 -44.13 31.36 4.48
N THR A 84 -44.08 32.07 5.62
CA THR A 84 -42.84 32.20 6.40
C THR A 84 -42.43 30.85 7.01
N PRO A 85 -41.14 30.48 6.97
CA PRO A 85 -40.69 29.17 7.42
C PRO A 85 -40.66 29.09 8.95
N SER A 86 -41.76 28.61 9.52
CA SER A 86 -41.98 28.40 10.95
C SER A 86 -42.22 26.92 11.25
N LEU A 87 -41.96 26.52 12.50
CA LEU A 87 -42.18 25.14 12.97
C LEU A 87 -43.65 24.72 12.96
N GLN A 88 -44.59 25.67 12.97
CA GLN A 88 -46.04 25.44 12.94
C GLN A 88 -46.56 25.28 11.50
N ASN A 89 -45.92 25.94 10.53
CA ASN A 89 -46.30 25.89 9.11
C ASN A 89 -45.64 24.70 8.36
N ALA A 90 -44.61 24.08 8.95
CA ALA A 90 -43.87 22.99 8.36
C ALA A 90 -44.65 21.66 8.38
N ARG A 91 -44.81 21.03 7.23
CA ARG A 91 -45.39 19.69 7.07
C ARG A 91 -44.28 18.65 7.14
N TYR A 92 -44.32 17.78 8.15
CA TYR A 92 -43.26 16.79 8.40
C TYR A 92 -43.54 15.42 7.77
N THR A 93 -42.65 14.99 6.88
CA THR A 93 -42.64 13.65 6.28
C THR A 93 -41.57 12.78 6.96
N ARG A 94 -41.95 11.59 7.43
CA ARG A 94 -41.04 10.64 8.09
C ARG A 94 -40.15 9.97 7.04
N LEU A 95 -38.84 10.14 7.15
CA LEU A 95 -37.83 9.53 6.25
C LEU A 95 -37.48 8.10 6.67
N GLY A 96 -37.55 7.80 7.96
CA GLY A 96 -37.25 6.48 8.52
C GLY A 96 -36.57 6.56 9.88
N TYR A 97 -35.90 5.47 10.29
CA TYR A 97 -35.15 5.41 11.54
C TYR A 97 -33.83 4.65 11.38
N VAL A 98 -32.92 4.88 12.31
CA VAL A 98 -31.64 4.18 12.40
C VAL A 98 -31.36 3.79 13.85
N ALA A 99 -30.90 2.55 14.06
CA ALA A 99 -30.40 2.08 15.35
C ALA A 99 -28.89 2.38 15.50
N LEU A 100 -28.49 2.76 16.71
CA LEU A 100 -27.09 2.95 17.11
C LEU A 100 -26.62 1.79 17.98
N SER A 101 -25.31 1.58 18.02
CA SER A 101 -24.64 0.56 18.82
C SER A 101 -24.66 0.89 20.31
N ASP A 102 -24.62 -0.14 21.15
CA ASP A 102 -24.39 0.01 22.60
C ASP A 102 -22.94 0.43 22.90
N ASN A 103 -22.01 0.20 21.96
CA ASN A 103 -20.59 0.58 22.02
C ASN A 103 -19.76 -0.09 23.15
N SER A 104 -20.28 -1.17 23.75
CA SER A 104 -19.54 -2.01 24.69
C SER A 104 -18.19 -2.50 24.14
N ASN A 105 -18.15 -2.85 22.85
CA ASN A 105 -16.96 -3.30 22.12
C ASN A 105 -15.77 -2.33 22.19
N SER A 106 -15.98 -1.02 22.36
CA SER A 106 -14.88 -0.04 22.53
C SER A 106 -14.55 0.26 24.00
N ASN A 107 -15.17 -0.44 24.95
CA ASN A 107 -15.26 -0.06 26.36
C ASN A 107 -15.79 1.37 26.53
N TYR A 108 -16.75 1.77 25.69
CA TYR A 108 -17.36 3.10 25.67
C TYR A 108 -16.40 4.28 25.44
N LYS A 109 -15.27 4.04 24.76
CA LYS A 109 -14.23 5.05 24.48
C LYS A 109 -14.37 5.71 23.10
N ALA A 110 -14.92 5.01 22.11
CA ALA A 110 -15.13 5.54 20.76
C ALA A 110 -16.47 6.29 20.65
N ARG A 111 -16.55 7.35 19.84
CA ARG A 111 -17.84 7.98 19.45
C ARG A 111 -18.40 7.26 18.21
N GLU A 112 -19.72 7.05 18.15
CA GLU A 112 -20.34 6.46 16.95
C GLU A 112 -20.71 7.55 15.94
N LEU A 113 -20.09 7.51 14.76
CA LEU A 113 -20.51 8.29 13.60
C LEU A 113 -21.47 7.47 12.73
N LYS A 114 -22.70 7.96 12.57
CA LYS A 114 -23.70 7.37 11.68
C LYS A 114 -23.92 8.26 10.47
N SER A 115 -23.84 7.69 9.28
CA SER A 115 -24.23 8.38 8.04
C SER A 115 -25.50 7.73 7.47
N VAL A 116 -26.48 8.56 7.13
CA VAL A 116 -27.79 8.19 6.60
C VAL A 116 -27.95 8.84 5.24
N HIS A 117 -28.15 8.04 4.20
CA HIS A 117 -28.44 8.56 2.86
C HIS A 117 -29.95 8.73 2.69
N VAL A 118 -30.36 9.83 2.09
CA VAL A 118 -31.75 10.27 1.90
C VAL A 118 -31.86 10.95 0.53
N ASP A 119 -33.04 11.00 -0.07
CA ASP A 119 -33.32 11.95 -1.16
C ASP A 119 -34.67 12.60 -0.85
N ALA A 120 -34.63 13.82 -0.30
CA ALA A 120 -35.81 14.50 0.22
C ALA A 120 -35.61 16.02 0.20
N VAL A 121 -36.67 16.77 -0.11
CA VAL A 121 -36.64 18.24 -0.14
C VAL A 121 -37.28 18.81 1.13
N GLY A 122 -36.69 19.86 1.69
CA GLY A 122 -37.31 20.65 2.76
C GLY A 122 -36.45 21.79 3.28
N VAL A 123 -36.95 22.42 4.36
CA VAL A 123 -36.32 23.55 5.07
C VAL A 123 -36.02 23.19 6.54
N PHE A 124 -36.68 22.16 7.08
CA PHE A 124 -36.45 21.65 8.43
C PHE A 124 -36.05 20.19 8.43
N VAL A 125 -35.26 19.77 9.42
CA VAL A 125 -35.02 18.35 9.73
C VAL A 125 -35.28 18.13 11.22
N LYS A 126 -36.17 17.19 11.54
CA LYS A 126 -36.51 16.78 12.90
C LYS A 126 -35.92 15.40 13.20
N PHE A 127 -35.26 15.30 14.34
CA PHE A 127 -34.68 14.09 14.91
C PHE A 127 -35.49 13.68 16.14
N VAL A 128 -35.94 12.43 16.20
CA VAL A 128 -36.70 11.85 17.32
C VAL A 128 -35.83 10.80 18.00
N ILE A 129 -35.33 11.10 19.19
CA ILE A 129 -34.26 10.36 19.87
C ILE A 129 -34.87 9.50 20.98
N HIS A 130 -34.79 8.18 20.86
CA HIS A 130 -35.37 7.24 21.83
C HIS A 130 -34.44 6.97 23.03
N LYS A 131 -34.88 6.08 23.93
CA LYS A 131 -34.18 5.67 25.16
C LYS A 131 -32.69 5.39 24.96
N ASN A 132 -31.88 5.63 25.97
CA ASN A 132 -30.46 5.28 25.96
C ASN A 132 -30.22 3.76 25.99
N HIS A 133 -29.04 3.34 25.51
CA HIS A 133 -28.44 2.08 25.89
C HIS A 133 -27.97 2.17 27.36
N ILE A 134 -28.32 1.17 28.18
CA ILE A 134 -27.95 1.10 29.59
C ILE A 134 -26.48 0.70 29.70
N ASN A 135 -25.68 1.47 30.45
CA ASN A 135 -24.26 1.19 30.67
C ASN A 135 -23.74 1.83 31.96
N LYS A 136 -22.56 1.39 32.41
CA LYS A 136 -21.95 1.78 33.69
C LYS A 136 -21.54 3.26 33.81
N HIS A 137 -21.53 4.02 32.70
CA HIS A 137 -21.15 5.42 32.67
C HIS A 137 -22.36 6.37 32.54
N ASN A 138 -23.50 5.86 32.07
CA ASN A 138 -24.74 6.62 31.88
C ASN A 138 -25.69 6.50 33.08
N LEU A 139 -25.23 6.95 34.25
CA LEU A 139 -25.96 6.82 35.53
C LEU A 139 -27.31 7.57 35.55
N TYR A 140 -27.49 8.55 34.68
CA TYR A 140 -28.65 9.44 34.65
C TYR A 140 -29.64 9.14 33.52
N ASN A 141 -29.44 8.06 32.74
CA ASN A 141 -30.23 7.74 31.55
C ASN A 141 -30.42 8.97 30.64
N GLN A 142 -29.29 9.51 30.16
CA GLN A 142 -29.23 10.63 29.22
C GLN A 142 -28.89 10.14 27.81
N VAL A 143 -29.26 10.92 26.80
CA VAL A 143 -28.81 10.75 25.41
C VAL A 143 -28.02 11.97 24.95
N GLY A 144 -27.01 11.77 24.11
CA GLY A 144 -26.07 12.81 23.69
C GLY A 144 -25.68 12.72 22.23
N ILE A 145 -25.69 13.87 21.56
CA ILE A 145 -25.25 14.07 20.19
C ILE A 145 -24.14 15.13 20.23
N VAL A 146 -22.95 14.77 19.75
CA VAL A 146 -21.78 15.64 19.73
C VAL A 146 -21.86 16.63 18.57
N ALA A 147 -22.31 16.17 17.39
CA ALA A 147 -22.45 16.98 16.19
C ALA A 147 -23.46 16.38 15.19
N LEU A 148 -24.00 17.23 14.32
CA LEU A 148 -24.93 16.89 13.24
C LEU A 148 -24.45 17.52 11.93
N ASN A 149 -24.35 16.77 10.84
CA ASN A 149 -23.99 17.30 9.53
C ASN A 149 -25.11 17.04 8.52
N VAL A 150 -25.34 17.99 7.63
CA VAL A 150 -26.33 17.90 6.55
C VAL A 150 -25.66 18.24 5.24
N ILE A 151 -25.87 17.39 4.23
CA ILE A 151 -25.26 17.50 2.91
C ILE A 151 -26.37 17.34 1.86
N GLY A 152 -26.41 18.24 0.88
CA GLY A 152 -27.46 18.27 -0.14
C GLY A 152 -27.19 19.29 -1.25
N ASP A 153 -28.10 19.33 -2.22
CA ASP A 153 -28.06 20.26 -3.35
C ASP A 153 -29.02 21.44 -3.12
N ASP A 154 -28.54 22.67 -3.30
CA ASP A 154 -29.37 23.87 -3.32
C ASP A 154 -30.27 23.89 -4.56
N LEU A 155 -31.58 24.07 -4.38
CA LEU A 155 -32.54 24.03 -5.48
C LEU A 155 -32.50 25.28 -6.37
N ASN A 156 -31.92 26.38 -5.89
CA ASN A 156 -31.86 27.66 -6.61
C ASN A 156 -30.63 27.80 -7.52
N ASP A 157 -29.65 26.89 -7.42
CA ASP A 157 -28.38 26.95 -8.18
C ASP A 157 -28.45 26.23 -9.55
N ARG A 158 -29.67 25.96 -10.05
CA ARG A 158 -29.87 25.54 -11.44
C ARG A 158 -29.85 26.79 -12.34
N PRO A 159 -28.96 26.87 -13.35
CA PRO A 159 -29.04 27.94 -14.35
C PRO A 159 -30.33 27.81 -15.15
N ASP A 160 -31.03 28.93 -15.29
CA ASP A 160 -32.35 29.02 -15.91
C ASP A 160 -32.25 28.93 -17.44
N TYR A 161 -32.16 27.70 -17.94
CA TYR A 161 -32.28 27.40 -19.37
C TYR A 161 -33.77 27.39 -19.73
N PRO A 162 -34.24 28.25 -20.66
CA PRO A 162 -35.63 28.22 -21.09
C PRO A 162 -35.94 26.88 -21.77
N GLU A 163 -36.93 26.16 -21.25
CA GLU A 163 -37.40 24.90 -21.82
C GLU A 163 -38.05 25.18 -23.18
N VAL A 164 -37.33 24.88 -24.26
CA VAL A 164 -37.87 24.94 -25.63
C VAL A 164 -38.60 23.63 -25.90
N GLU A 165 -39.93 23.70 -26.00
CA GLU A 165 -40.80 22.55 -26.30
C GLU A 165 -40.57 22.06 -27.74
N ASP A 166 -39.71 21.04 -27.92
CA ASP A 166 -39.46 20.42 -29.23
C ASP A 166 -39.78 18.91 -29.21
N GLU A 167 -41.03 18.57 -29.58
CA GLU A 167 -41.56 17.20 -29.56
C GLU A 167 -40.98 16.30 -30.68
N LYS A 168 -39.68 15.95 -30.62
CA LYS A 168 -39.08 14.75 -31.28
C LYS A 168 -37.65 14.42 -30.82
N ALA A 169 -37.51 13.96 -29.57
CA ALA A 169 -36.34 13.19 -29.14
C ALA A 169 -36.76 11.98 -28.29
N PRO A 170 -36.13 10.79 -28.45
CA PRO A 170 -36.30 9.69 -27.49
C PRO A 170 -35.83 10.14 -26.10
N SER A 171 -36.65 9.94 -25.06
CA SER A 171 -36.31 10.36 -23.70
C SER A 171 -35.24 9.45 -23.09
N ASP A 172 -33.98 9.81 -23.30
CA ASP A 172 -32.82 9.08 -22.78
C ASP A 172 -32.63 9.39 -21.28
N GLN A 173 -33.54 8.85 -20.45
CA GLN A 173 -33.55 9.00 -18.98
C GLN A 173 -32.23 8.55 -18.31
N ALA A 174 -31.38 7.80 -19.04
CA ALA A 174 -30.02 7.46 -18.63
C ALA A 174 -29.14 8.70 -18.37
N LEU A 175 -29.24 9.76 -19.18
CA LEU A 175 -28.34 10.93 -19.08
C LEU A 175 -28.61 11.80 -17.84
N ALA A 176 -29.87 11.92 -17.41
CA ALA A 176 -30.22 12.60 -16.16
C ALA A 176 -29.73 11.84 -14.90
N GLY A 177 -29.50 10.53 -15.02
CA GLY A 177 -28.92 9.70 -13.96
C GLY A 177 -27.42 9.94 -13.75
N LEU A 178 -26.67 10.29 -14.79
CA LEU A 178 -25.20 10.41 -14.77
C LEU A 178 -24.66 11.66 -14.05
N THR A 179 -25.53 12.61 -13.69
CA THR A 179 -25.14 13.84 -12.96
C THR A 179 -25.59 13.85 -11.49
N ASN A 180 -26.35 12.84 -11.06
CA ASN A 180 -26.92 12.73 -9.70
C ASN A 180 -26.16 11.74 -8.80
N ASP A 181 -24.83 11.67 -8.95
CA ASP A 181 -23.94 10.82 -8.15
C ASP A 181 -23.94 11.21 -6.66
N ALA A 182 -24.90 10.68 -5.90
CA ALA A 182 -25.03 10.87 -4.45
C ALA A 182 -23.84 10.30 -3.63
N GLN A 183 -22.84 9.73 -4.31
CA GLN A 183 -21.58 9.25 -3.73
C GLN A 183 -20.42 10.24 -3.87
N ASN A 184 -20.52 11.25 -4.76
CA ASN A 184 -19.46 12.21 -5.02
C ASN A 184 -19.52 13.43 -4.08
N ILE A 185 -19.50 13.14 -2.78
CA ILE A 185 -19.48 14.12 -1.69
C ILE A 185 -18.02 14.48 -1.39
N SER A 186 -17.70 15.78 -1.30
CA SER A 186 -16.35 16.25 -1.02
C SER A 186 -15.83 15.71 0.33
N PRO A 187 -14.59 15.20 0.41
CA PRO A 187 -13.95 14.89 1.69
C PRO A 187 -13.80 16.08 2.65
N LEU A 188 -13.94 17.31 2.15
CA LEU A 188 -13.95 18.54 2.96
C LEU A 188 -15.33 18.83 3.58
N ASP A 189 -16.39 18.15 3.15
CA ASP A 189 -17.76 18.33 3.65
C ASP A 189 -18.20 17.21 4.61
N ASP A 190 -17.37 16.18 4.79
CA ASP A 190 -17.63 15.12 5.77
C ASP A 190 -17.39 15.59 7.21
N LEU A 191 -18.25 15.17 8.13
CA LEU A 191 -18.21 15.59 9.54
C LEU A 191 -16.86 15.30 10.23
N ALA A 192 -16.11 14.29 9.81
CA ALA A 192 -14.79 14.02 10.36
C ALA A 192 -13.80 15.19 10.14
N PHE A 193 -13.92 15.92 9.02
CA PHE A 193 -13.01 16.99 8.65
C PHE A 193 -13.08 18.17 9.62
N ASP A 194 -14.28 18.71 9.87
CA ASP A 194 -14.48 19.83 10.82
C ASP A 194 -14.20 19.40 12.29
N MET A 195 -14.31 18.11 12.62
CA MET A 195 -14.17 17.62 13.99
C MET A 195 -12.72 17.42 14.46
N TYR A 196 -11.75 17.37 13.53
CA TYR A 196 -10.32 17.19 13.86
C TYR A 196 -9.42 18.38 13.45
N GLN A 197 -9.99 19.42 12.83
CA GLN A 197 -9.23 20.53 12.26
C GLN A 197 -9.56 21.87 12.91
N ASP A 198 -8.59 22.79 12.93
CA ASP A 198 -8.81 24.21 13.27
C ASP A 198 -9.83 24.86 12.30
N PRO A 199 -10.89 25.53 12.80
CA PRO A 199 -11.97 26.07 11.96
C PRO A 199 -11.54 27.13 10.94
N GLU A 200 -10.50 27.91 11.21
CA GLU A 200 -9.99 28.93 10.28
C GLU A 200 -9.25 28.26 9.13
N VAL A 201 -8.36 27.32 9.45
CA VAL A 201 -7.63 26.53 8.45
C VAL A 201 -8.59 25.71 7.57
N ALA A 202 -9.67 25.17 8.14
CA ALA A 202 -10.72 24.46 7.38
C ALA A 202 -11.42 25.37 6.35
N GLN A 203 -11.68 26.64 6.69
CA GLN A 203 -12.23 27.62 5.74
C GLN A 203 -11.23 27.99 4.64
N ILE A 204 -9.94 28.13 4.96
CA ILE A 204 -8.88 28.41 3.98
C ILE A 204 -8.74 27.23 3.02
N ILE A 205 -8.74 25.98 3.51
CA ILE A 205 -8.68 24.78 2.66
C ILE A 205 -9.88 24.69 1.71
N ARG A 206 -11.11 24.96 2.18
CA ARG A 206 -12.30 25.00 1.30
C ARG A 206 -12.12 26.06 0.17
N LYS A 207 -11.65 27.27 0.49
CA LYS A 207 -11.38 28.33 -0.51
C LYS A 207 -10.30 27.93 -1.53
N LEU A 208 -9.21 27.32 -1.08
CA LEU A 208 -8.13 26.85 -1.96
C LEU A 208 -8.59 25.67 -2.84
N GLU A 209 -9.48 24.80 -2.35
CA GLU A 209 -10.06 23.72 -3.14
C GLU A 209 -10.95 24.26 -4.27
N THR A 210 -11.81 25.25 -4.00
CA THR A 210 -12.57 25.96 -5.03
C THR A 210 -11.64 26.58 -6.07
N LYS A 211 -10.63 27.34 -5.64
CA LYS A 211 -9.62 27.91 -6.56
C LYS A 211 -8.85 26.87 -7.35
N LYS A 212 -8.61 25.68 -6.80
CA LYS A 212 -7.93 24.57 -7.50
C LYS A 212 -8.82 23.99 -8.61
N GLN A 213 -10.14 23.95 -8.40
CA GLN A 213 -11.12 23.53 -9.39
C GLN A 213 -11.26 24.60 -10.50
N GLU A 214 -11.38 25.88 -10.12
CA GLU A 214 -11.35 27.01 -11.07
C GLU A 214 -10.06 27.02 -11.91
N ALA A 215 -8.90 26.86 -11.29
CA ALA A 215 -7.61 26.82 -11.97
C ALA A 215 -7.47 25.61 -12.91
N ALA A 216 -8.11 24.48 -12.61
CA ALA A 216 -8.16 23.32 -13.51
C ALA A 216 -9.09 23.57 -14.71
N LEU A 217 -10.24 24.21 -14.50
CA LEU A 217 -11.16 24.61 -15.58
C LEU A 217 -10.59 25.72 -16.48
N GLN A 218 -9.73 26.58 -15.94
CA GLN A 218 -8.99 27.62 -16.67
C GLN A 218 -7.64 27.11 -17.26
N GLU A 219 -7.41 25.80 -17.27
CA GLU A 219 -6.17 25.16 -17.77
C GLU A 219 -4.85 25.64 -17.11
N ARG A 220 -4.93 26.31 -15.97
CA ARG A 220 -3.78 26.80 -15.18
C ARG A 220 -3.17 25.67 -14.35
N TYR A 221 -2.77 24.58 -15.01
CA TYR A 221 -2.39 23.30 -14.37
C TYR A 221 -1.27 23.45 -13.33
N ASP A 222 -0.26 24.31 -13.55
CA ASP A 222 0.81 24.57 -12.58
C ASP A 222 0.37 25.37 -11.34
N TYR A 223 -0.73 26.14 -11.46
CA TYR A 223 -1.34 26.82 -10.32
C TYR A 223 -2.21 25.84 -9.53
N ALA A 224 -3.05 25.03 -10.20
CA ALA A 224 -3.79 23.94 -9.58
C ALA A 224 -2.86 22.93 -8.85
N LYS A 225 -1.67 22.65 -9.41
CA LYS A 225 -0.63 21.82 -8.79
C LYS A 225 -0.07 22.45 -7.51
N ARG A 226 0.20 23.76 -7.50
CA ARG A 226 0.65 24.50 -6.29
C ARG A 226 -0.43 24.52 -5.21
N LEU A 227 -1.68 24.84 -5.58
CA LEU A 227 -2.82 24.83 -4.67
C LEU A 227 -3.03 23.45 -4.02
N LYS A 228 -2.91 22.36 -4.80
CA LYS A 228 -3.00 20.97 -4.30
C LYS A 228 -1.96 20.68 -3.19
N ILE A 229 -0.71 21.13 -3.37
CA ILE A 229 0.36 20.92 -2.37
C ILE A 229 0.06 21.73 -1.10
N ALA A 230 -0.32 23.00 -1.25
CA ALA A 230 -0.65 23.86 -0.11
C ALA A 230 -1.82 23.34 0.73
N ILE A 231 -2.86 22.78 0.09
CA ILE A 231 -3.98 22.10 0.77
C ILE A 231 -3.48 20.93 1.63
N GLN A 232 -2.54 20.12 1.13
CA GLN A 232 -2.01 18.96 1.86
C GLN A 232 -1.17 19.36 3.08
N GLU A 233 -0.42 20.46 3.02
CA GLU A 233 0.32 20.98 4.18
C GLU A 233 -0.60 21.68 5.19
N LEU A 234 -1.58 22.48 4.72
CA LEU A 234 -2.59 23.08 5.59
C LEU A 234 -3.42 22.04 6.34
N GLN A 235 -3.72 20.88 5.75
CA GLN A 235 -4.42 19.80 6.44
C GLN A 235 -3.66 19.33 7.70
N LYS A 236 -2.34 19.09 7.58
CA LYS A 236 -1.47 18.70 8.72
C LYS A 236 -1.41 19.80 9.78
N VAL A 237 -1.33 21.07 9.35
CA VAL A 237 -1.27 22.23 10.25
C VAL A 237 -2.57 22.41 11.01
N GLY A 238 -3.72 22.30 10.32
CA GLY A 238 -5.04 22.42 10.92
C GLY A 238 -5.31 21.33 11.96
N GLU A 239 -4.85 20.09 11.74
CA GLU A 239 -4.89 19.05 12.77
C GLU A 239 -4.03 19.39 14.00
N LYS A 240 -2.85 19.96 13.79
CA LYS A 240 -1.91 20.31 14.88
C LYS A 240 -2.41 21.49 15.70
N LEU A 241 -2.99 22.51 15.04
CA LEU A 241 -3.70 23.60 15.72
C LEU A 241 -4.94 23.10 16.47
N GLY A 242 -5.72 22.18 15.88
CA GLY A 242 -6.85 21.53 16.56
C GLY A 242 -6.43 20.78 17.83
N LYS A 243 -5.29 20.07 17.82
CA LYS A 243 -4.70 19.42 19.00
C LYS A 243 -4.29 20.45 20.07
N PHE A 244 -3.64 21.55 19.69
CA PHE A 244 -3.29 22.62 20.63
C PHE A 244 -4.53 23.33 21.21
N GLU A 245 -5.62 23.50 20.46
CA GLU A 245 -6.87 24.08 20.97
C GLU A 245 -7.51 23.20 22.06
N VAL A 246 -7.47 21.87 21.88
CA VAL A 246 -7.91 20.88 22.89
C VAL A 246 -7.02 20.92 24.13
N GLU A 247 -5.69 20.91 23.97
CA GLU A 247 -4.74 21.01 25.08
C GLU A 247 -4.90 22.33 25.86
N LYS A 248 -5.14 23.45 25.16
CA LYS A 248 -5.42 24.76 25.75
C LYS A 248 -6.72 24.74 26.55
N ARG A 249 -7.80 24.16 26.01
CA ARG A 249 -9.07 24.02 26.74
C ARG A 249 -8.91 23.11 27.96
N GLN A 250 -8.17 22.00 27.86
CA GLN A 250 -7.87 21.13 28.99
C GLN A 250 -7.04 21.83 30.07
N ALA A 251 -6.10 22.70 29.70
CA ALA A 251 -5.36 23.53 30.67
C ALA A 251 -6.30 24.51 31.40
N VAL A 252 -7.22 25.17 30.69
CA VAL A 252 -8.25 26.03 31.31
C VAL A 252 -9.21 25.25 32.22
N GLU A 253 -9.63 24.05 31.83
CA GLU A 253 -10.49 23.18 32.66
C GLU A 253 -9.78 22.58 33.88
N ASN A 254 -8.44 22.59 33.90
CA ASN A 254 -7.59 22.24 35.03
C ASN A 254 -7.10 23.49 35.82
N GLU A 255 -7.61 24.69 35.52
CA GLU A 255 -7.20 25.99 36.11
C GLU A 255 -5.71 26.36 35.90
N ASP A 256 -5.03 25.68 34.97
CA ASP A 256 -3.64 25.93 34.55
C ASP A 256 -3.59 27.05 33.50
N TYR A 257 -3.86 28.27 33.96
CA TYR A 257 -3.97 29.45 33.11
C TYR A 257 -2.65 29.85 32.42
N ASP A 258 -1.49 29.59 33.05
CA ASP A 258 -0.19 29.89 32.45
C ASP A 258 0.13 28.96 31.28
N LYS A 259 -0.14 27.65 31.41
CA LYS A 259 -0.03 26.71 30.28
C LYS A 259 -1.06 27.02 29.19
N ALA A 260 -2.28 27.42 29.54
CA ALA A 260 -3.28 27.86 28.56
C ALA A 260 -2.82 29.11 27.79
N LYS A 261 -2.23 30.10 28.49
CA LYS A 261 -1.64 31.31 27.91
C LYS A 261 -0.46 30.98 26.99
N LEU A 262 0.46 30.13 27.43
CA LEU A 262 1.61 29.69 26.63
C LEU A 262 1.16 28.90 25.38
N LYS A 263 0.17 28.01 25.52
CA LYS A 263 -0.43 27.30 24.38
C LYS A 263 -1.11 28.24 23.39
N LYS A 264 -1.79 29.30 23.85
CA LYS A 264 -2.31 30.35 22.96
C LYS A 264 -1.19 31.02 22.16
N VAL A 265 -0.12 31.47 22.82
CA VAL A 265 1.02 32.11 22.14
C VAL A 265 1.61 31.20 21.07
N TYR A 266 1.90 29.94 21.39
CA TYR A 266 2.40 28.97 20.40
C TYR A 266 1.41 28.68 19.24
N MET A 267 0.10 28.76 19.47
CA MET A 267 -0.88 28.63 18.37
C MET A 267 -0.85 29.85 17.44
N ASP A 268 -0.81 31.06 18.00
CA ASP A 268 -0.81 32.30 17.24
C ASP A 268 0.51 32.46 16.44
N GLU A 269 1.66 32.14 17.06
CA GLU A 269 2.97 32.07 16.40
C GLU A 269 3.02 31.02 15.29
N TYR A 270 2.55 29.79 15.57
CA TYR A 270 2.60 28.69 14.59
C TYR A 270 1.65 28.93 13.40
N ARG A 271 0.48 29.54 13.64
CA ARG A 271 -0.43 29.99 12.58
C ARG A 271 0.24 31.04 11.68
N LEU A 272 0.84 32.08 12.28
CA LEU A 272 1.51 33.15 11.54
C LEU A 272 2.70 32.63 10.71
N GLN A 273 3.52 31.76 11.29
CA GLN A 273 4.65 31.14 10.60
C GLN A 273 4.19 30.33 9.38
N VAL A 274 3.18 29.47 9.52
CA VAL A 274 2.66 28.69 8.38
C VAL A 274 2.03 29.56 7.30
N TYR A 275 1.24 30.59 7.67
CA TYR A 275 0.58 31.44 6.68
C TYR A 275 1.58 32.24 5.84
N LYS A 276 2.74 32.57 6.44
CA LYS A 276 3.91 33.15 5.76
C LYS A 276 4.62 32.11 4.88
N ASP A 277 5.02 30.97 5.43
CA ASP A 277 5.81 29.95 4.72
C ASP A 277 5.07 29.35 3.53
N LEU A 278 3.74 29.20 3.62
CA LEU A 278 2.89 28.74 2.51
C LEU A 278 2.41 29.88 1.59
N HIS A 279 2.77 31.15 1.86
CA HIS A 279 2.36 32.30 1.05
C HIS A 279 0.83 32.35 0.79
N VAL A 280 0.03 32.13 1.84
CA VAL A 280 -1.42 31.88 1.70
C VAL A 280 -2.17 33.02 1.00
N HIS A 281 -1.75 34.27 1.19
CA HIS A 281 -2.34 35.43 0.50
C HIS A 281 -2.04 35.49 -1.01
N ASP A 282 -0.86 35.01 -1.43
CA ASP A 282 -0.48 34.90 -2.83
C ASP A 282 -1.21 33.72 -3.50
N LEU A 283 -1.33 32.59 -2.78
CA LEU A 283 -2.11 31.42 -3.22
C LEU A 283 -3.62 31.69 -3.32
N LEU A 284 -4.15 32.66 -2.56
CA LEU A 284 -5.53 33.11 -2.70
C LEU A 284 -5.69 34.23 -3.76
N GLU A 285 -4.60 34.74 -4.33
CA GLU A 285 -4.52 35.90 -5.24
C GLU A 285 -5.36 37.10 -4.75
N MET A 286 -5.29 37.45 -3.46
CA MET A 286 -6.13 38.51 -2.89
C MET A 286 -5.87 39.91 -3.49
N ALA A 287 -4.78 40.07 -4.24
CA ALA A 287 -4.41 41.27 -4.99
C ALA A 287 -4.55 41.12 -6.53
N GLY A 288 -5.29 40.10 -7.01
CA GLY A 288 -5.48 39.79 -8.43
C GLY A 288 -4.38 38.90 -9.04
N SER A 289 -4.70 38.23 -10.15
CA SER A 289 -3.76 37.33 -10.86
C SER A 289 -2.55 38.08 -11.41
N ARG A 290 -1.36 37.86 -10.83
CA ARG A 290 -0.10 38.51 -11.25
C ARG A 290 0.65 37.80 -12.39
N HIS A 291 0.09 36.75 -12.98
CA HIS A 291 0.70 36.03 -14.11
C HIS A 291 -0.26 35.88 -15.29
N PRO A 292 -0.11 36.67 -16.35
CA PRO A 292 -0.37 36.22 -17.70
C PRO A 292 0.67 35.14 -18.04
N GLN A 293 0.24 33.93 -18.40
CA GLN A 293 1.12 33.01 -19.12
C GLN A 293 1.06 33.38 -20.60
N VAL A 294 2.11 34.04 -21.10
CA VAL A 294 2.31 34.24 -22.52
C VAL A 294 2.68 32.89 -23.13
N ILE A 295 1.78 32.33 -23.93
CA ILE A 295 2.05 31.15 -24.74
C ILE A 295 2.79 31.65 -25.99
N ASP A 296 4.12 31.61 -25.94
CA ASP A 296 4.97 31.99 -27.08
C ASP A 296 5.07 30.81 -28.06
N LEU A 297 4.60 31.03 -29.29
CA LEU A 297 4.45 30.03 -30.37
C LEU A 297 5.00 30.57 -31.69
N GLU A 298 6.32 30.79 -31.76
CA GLU A 298 7.03 31.09 -33.02
C GLU A 298 8.25 30.13 -33.22
N PRO A 299 8.69 29.85 -34.47
CA PRO A 299 9.51 28.68 -34.77
C PRO A 299 11.02 28.98 -34.86
N VAL A 300 11.83 28.03 -34.37
CA VAL A 300 13.30 28.14 -34.35
C VAL A 300 13.91 28.20 -35.76
N ARG A 301 14.30 29.41 -36.20
CA ARG A 301 15.22 29.67 -37.31
C ARG A 301 16.59 30.10 -36.77
N LYS A 302 17.67 29.54 -37.32
CA LYS A 302 19.06 29.80 -36.86
C LYS A 302 19.70 30.98 -37.63
N ALA A 303 20.27 31.96 -36.92
CA ALA A 303 21.31 32.86 -37.44
C ALA A 303 22.16 33.53 -36.34
N THR A 304 23.46 33.24 -36.35
CA THR A 304 24.64 34.13 -36.12
C THR A 304 24.65 35.23 -35.01
N PRO A 305 25.56 35.14 -34.00
CA PRO A 305 26.01 36.28 -33.16
C PRO A 305 27.22 37.04 -33.78
N PRO A 306 27.43 38.34 -33.49
CA PRO A 306 28.13 38.83 -32.27
C PRO A 306 27.35 40.01 -31.60
N HIS A 307 27.85 41.00 -30.81
CA HIS A 307 29.19 41.53 -30.47
C HIS A 307 29.19 42.30 -29.10
N LEU A 308 30.34 42.87 -28.70
CA LEU A 308 30.56 43.77 -27.54
C LEU A 308 30.28 45.28 -27.91
N ALA A 309 30.20 46.30 -27.03
CA ALA A 309 30.61 46.49 -25.62
C ALA A 309 29.75 47.64 -24.94
N GLU A 310 30.12 48.54 -23.97
CA GLU A 310 31.36 48.91 -23.23
C GLU A 310 31.06 49.74 -21.91
N ILE A 311 31.51 49.26 -20.73
CA ILE A 311 31.97 49.97 -19.47
C ILE A 311 31.05 50.98 -18.64
N PRO A 312 31.48 51.78 -17.60
CA PRO A 312 30.73 51.99 -16.31
C PRO A 312 30.55 53.52 -15.92
N PRO A 313 30.75 54.06 -14.68
CA PRO A 313 30.66 53.59 -13.26
C PRO A 313 29.89 54.53 -12.27
N ALA A 314 29.75 54.15 -10.98
CA ALA A 314 29.82 55.05 -9.80
C ALA A 314 29.90 54.28 -8.44
N SER A 315 30.35 54.96 -7.37
CA SER A 315 30.30 54.56 -5.94
C SER A 315 29.99 55.84 -5.09
N PRO A 316 29.86 55.87 -3.73
CA PRO A 316 30.79 55.31 -2.72
C PRO A 316 30.14 54.72 -1.43
N VAL A 317 30.98 54.38 -0.45
CA VAL A 317 30.66 53.89 0.90
C VAL A 317 31.28 54.84 1.95
N PRO A 318 30.75 54.91 3.19
CA PRO A 318 31.63 54.66 4.34
C PRO A 318 30.96 53.84 5.48
N GLY A 319 31.74 53.01 6.17
CA GLY A 319 31.39 52.35 7.45
C GLY A 319 32.53 52.57 8.47
N GLN A 320 32.62 51.84 9.59
CA GLN A 320 33.87 51.74 10.39
C GLN A 320 33.93 50.54 11.38
N HIS A 321 35.09 49.87 11.36
CA HIS A 321 35.84 49.09 12.37
C HIS A 321 35.27 47.99 13.32
N SER A 322 36.12 46.98 13.51
CA SER A 322 36.13 45.90 14.53
C SER A 322 37.14 46.25 15.68
N PRO A 323 37.39 45.44 16.75
CA PRO A 323 38.00 44.09 16.68
C PRO A 323 37.57 43.06 17.77
N SER A 324 38.19 41.88 17.75
CA SER A 324 38.00 40.74 18.69
C SER A 324 38.98 40.76 19.90
N PRO A 325 38.84 39.80 20.84
CA PRO A 325 39.99 38.93 21.17
C PRO A 325 39.66 37.41 21.26
N LYS A 326 40.64 36.58 21.68
CA LYS A 326 40.68 35.08 21.65
C LYS A 326 41.23 34.48 22.96
N LEU A 327 41.51 33.15 22.97
CA LEU A 327 42.39 32.35 23.88
C LEU A 327 41.71 31.87 25.20
N HIS A 328 42.06 30.78 25.90
CA HIS A 328 42.91 29.55 25.79
C HIS A 328 42.52 28.60 26.98
N GLU A 329 42.92 27.32 27.18
CA GLU A 329 43.19 26.13 26.33
C GLU A 329 43.40 24.86 27.25
N GLU A 330 44.26 23.91 26.86
CA GLU A 330 45.02 22.89 27.65
C GLU A 330 44.64 21.36 27.62
N ARG A 331 45.68 20.56 27.92
CA ARG A 331 45.87 19.08 27.89
C ARG A 331 46.67 18.69 29.18
N PRO A 332 47.15 17.44 29.49
CA PRO A 332 47.32 16.23 28.68
C PRO A 332 46.92 14.87 29.37
N LEU A 333 47.34 13.74 28.76
CA LEU A 333 47.38 12.35 29.26
C LEU A 333 48.64 12.11 30.17
N PRO A 334 49.01 10.91 30.74
CA PRO A 334 48.56 9.51 30.45
C PRO A 334 48.52 8.49 31.66
N SER A 335 48.26 7.19 31.37
CA SER A 335 49.16 6.03 31.73
C SER A 335 48.53 4.71 32.28
N ILE A 336 48.55 3.64 31.45
CA ILE A 336 49.03 2.25 31.71
C ILE A 336 48.78 1.55 33.09
N LYS A 337 48.01 0.44 33.14
CA LYS A 337 48.54 -0.97 33.26
C LYS A 337 47.49 -2.11 33.27
N SER A 338 47.95 -3.30 32.84
CA SER A 338 47.30 -4.60 32.63
C SER A 338 46.83 -5.37 33.87
N LYS A 339 45.85 -6.29 33.72
CA LYS A 339 46.03 -7.78 33.88
C LYS A 339 44.75 -8.64 33.68
N HIS A 340 44.97 -9.87 33.20
CA HIS A 340 44.10 -11.09 33.24
C HIS A 340 44.30 -11.82 34.61
N PRO A 341 43.47 -12.80 35.09
CA PRO A 341 43.11 -14.05 34.38
C PRO A 341 41.74 -14.76 34.64
N ASP A 342 41.32 -15.50 33.60
CA ASP A 342 40.99 -16.96 33.48
C ASP A 342 39.93 -17.72 34.34
N GLU A 343 39.52 -18.86 33.73
CA GLU A 343 38.90 -20.09 34.29
C GLU A 343 37.44 -20.05 34.85
N GLU A 344 36.57 -21.07 34.67
CA GLU A 344 36.69 -22.35 33.92
C GLU A 344 35.32 -22.81 33.33
N SER A 345 35.27 -23.98 32.68
CA SER A 345 34.13 -24.56 31.94
C SER A 345 33.38 -25.67 32.68
N GLU A 346 32.13 -25.98 32.29
CA GLU A 346 31.78 -27.36 31.83
C GLU A 346 30.37 -27.50 31.21
N THR A 347 30.25 -28.42 30.25
CA THR A 347 29.03 -29.14 29.81
C THR A 347 29.47 -30.48 29.21
N PRO A 348 28.75 -31.62 29.39
CA PRO A 348 28.04 -32.18 28.22
C PRO A 348 26.82 -33.12 28.48
N GLN A 349 25.69 -32.80 27.85
CA GLN A 349 24.82 -33.66 26.98
C GLN A 349 24.15 -35.00 27.45
N PRO A 350 23.13 -35.51 26.70
CA PRO A 350 22.18 -36.58 27.11
C PRO A 350 22.45 -37.96 26.43
N PRO A 351 21.54 -38.97 26.51
CA PRO A 351 20.62 -39.20 25.36
C PRO A 351 19.28 -39.98 25.59
N SER A 352 18.48 -40.03 24.51
CA SER A 352 17.60 -41.15 24.04
C SER A 352 16.08 -41.19 24.37
N THR A 353 15.34 -41.84 23.46
CA THR A 353 13.87 -42.00 23.34
C THR A 353 13.57 -43.40 22.76
N PRO A 354 12.34 -43.97 22.87
CA PRO A 354 11.41 -43.93 21.71
C PRO A 354 9.89 -43.93 22.03
N TYR A 355 9.09 -43.89 20.95
CA TYR A 355 7.63 -44.08 20.71
C TYR A 355 6.81 -44.96 21.70
N GLU A 356 5.47 -44.83 21.87
CA GLU A 356 4.39 -44.74 20.84
C GLU A 356 3.08 -43.99 21.25
N GLU A 357 2.31 -43.54 20.23
CA GLU A 357 0.82 -43.35 20.14
C GLU A 357 0.00 -42.35 21.03
N ARG A 358 -1.28 -42.17 20.65
CA ARG A 358 -2.29 -41.09 20.93
C ARG A 358 -3.39 -41.54 21.93
N PRO A 359 -4.39 -40.69 22.32
CA PRO A 359 -4.46 -39.22 22.43
C PRO A 359 -5.04 -38.72 23.79
N LEU A 360 -5.07 -37.40 24.02
CA LEU A 360 -5.62 -36.77 25.25
C LEU A 360 -7.13 -36.43 25.18
N PRO A 361 -7.93 -36.69 26.24
CA PRO A 361 -9.27 -36.14 26.42
C PRO A 361 -9.25 -34.76 27.11
N ALA A 362 -10.20 -33.89 26.78
CA ALA A 362 -10.42 -32.61 27.46
C ALA A 362 -11.45 -32.73 28.58
N SER A 363 -11.40 -31.83 29.57
CA SER A 363 -12.49 -31.66 30.55
C SER A 363 -12.63 -30.22 31.05
N LYS A 364 -13.85 -29.91 31.50
CA LYS A 364 -14.33 -28.58 31.87
C LYS A 364 -13.88 -28.21 33.29
N ASN A 365 -13.87 -26.92 33.60
CA ASN A 365 -14.00 -26.45 34.97
C ASN A 365 -14.97 -25.27 35.03
N ARG A 366 -16.03 -25.39 35.86
CA ARG A 366 -17.04 -24.37 36.16
C ARG A 366 -17.76 -24.79 37.44
N GLY A 367 -18.02 -23.88 38.38
CA GLY A 367 -18.91 -24.16 39.51
C GLY A 367 -18.73 -23.23 40.72
N VAL A 368 -19.84 -23.10 41.46
CA VAL A 368 -19.97 -22.65 42.86
C VAL A 368 -19.83 -21.14 43.14
N ASP A 369 -20.76 -20.43 43.80
CA ASP A 369 -22.25 -20.49 44.00
C ASP A 369 -22.64 -19.37 45.02
N GLN A 370 -23.87 -18.85 45.20
CA GLN A 370 -25.14 -18.81 44.43
C GLN A 370 -26.00 -17.63 45.00
N LEU A 371 -27.34 -17.77 45.06
CA LEU A 371 -28.35 -16.93 45.72
C LEU A 371 -28.60 -15.54 45.07
N THR A 372 -29.81 -15.06 44.77
CA THR A 372 -31.23 -15.56 44.71
C THR A 372 -32.06 -14.39 44.14
N ILE A 373 -33.26 -14.44 43.55
CA ILE A 373 -34.23 -15.36 42.87
C ILE A 373 -35.28 -14.34 42.27
N ASP A 374 -36.01 -14.47 41.16
CA ASP A 374 -36.71 -15.54 40.40
C ASP A 374 -36.41 -15.39 38.89
N GLN A 375 -36.18 -16.45 38.10
CA GLN A 375 -37.13 -17.29 37.32
C GLN A 375 -37.70 -16.66 36.02
N PRO A 376 -37.91 -17.46 34.94
CA PRO A 376 -37.06 -17.24 33.75
C PRO A 376 -37.78 -17.16 32.39
N GLU A 377 -37.02 -16.73 31.38
CA GLU A 377 -37.17 -17.18 29.99
C GLU A 377 -35.90 -17.96 29.59
N GLU A 378 -36.04 -18.94 28.69
CA GLU A 378 -35.08 -20.05 28.54
C GLU A 378 -33.98 -19.81 27.48
N GLU A 379 -32.76 -20.34 27.71
CA GLU A 379 -31.85 -20.61 26.60
C GLU A 379 -32.21 -21.95 25.94
N PRO A 380 -32.51 -22.00 24.62
CA PRO A 380 -32.82 -23.24 23.94
C PRO A 380 -31.56 -24.09 23.72
N SER A 381 -31.22 -24.92 24.70
CA SER A 381 -30.46 -26.15 24.45
C SER A 381 -31.24 -27.01 23.47
N GLY A 382 -30.61 -27.38 22.34
CA GLY A 382 -31.35 -27.75 21.14
C GLY A 382 -32.26 -28.98 21.24
N THR A 383 -33.56 -28.76 20.99
CA THR A 383 -34.42 -29.73 20.30
C THR A 383 -34.22 -29.61 18.80
N VAL A 384 -34.28 -30.72 18.06
CA VAL A 384 -34.26 -30.73 16.59
C VAL A 384 -35.67 -30.43 16.06
N THR A 385 -36.13 -29.20 16.25
CA THR A 385 -37.30 -28.62 15.59
C THR A 385 -36.81 -27.90 14.34
N GLY A 386 -37.11 -28.44 13.15
CA GLY A 386 -36.48 -28.06 11.87
C GLY A 386 -36.87 -26.69 11.28
N GLU A 387 -37.40 -25.80 12.10
CA GLU A 387 -37.87 -24.47 11.71
C GLU A 387 -36.75 -23.44 11.93
N ALA A 388 -36.52 -22.59 10.93
CA ALA A 388 -35.50 -21.55 11.02
C ALA A 388 -36.08 -20.29 11.70
N GLU A 389 -35.23 -19.54 12.38
CA GLU A 389 -35.59 -18.23 12.94
C GLU A 389 -36.15 -17.27 11.87
N GLU A 390 -37.08 -16.41 12.26
CA GLU A 390 -37.73 -15.48 11.35
C GLU A 390 -36.72 -14.53 10.67
N MET A 391 -36.84 -14.40 9.35
CA MET A 391 -36.05 -13.46 8.56
C MET A 391 -36.44 -12.02 8.88
N SER A 392 -35.47 -11.11 8.97
CA SER A 392 -35.77 -9.68 9.18
C SER A 392 -36.55 -9.07 8.00
N ASP A 393 -37.40 -8.07 8.24
CA ASP A 393 -38.15 -7.35 7.19
C ASP A 393 -37.27 -6.85 6.03
N LYS A 394 -36.00 -6.58 6.32
CA LYS A 394 -35.01 -6.15 5.33
C LYS A 394 -34.55 -7.34 4.47
N ASP A 395 -34.22 -8.45 5.11
CA ASP A 395 -33.79 -9.67 4.42
C ASP A 395 -34.95 -10.30 3.62
N GLN A 396 -36.18 -10.30 4.15
CA GLN A 396 -37.37 -10.73 3.41
C GLN A 396 -37.57 -9.92 2.14
N ARG A 397 -37.56 -8.57 2.22
CA ARG A 397 -37.70 -7.71 1.04
C ARG A 397 -36.55 -7.86 0.04
N ASN A 398 -35.31 -8.02 0.52
CA ASN A 398 -34.16 -8.27 -0.35
C ASN A 398 -34.24 -9.63 -1.07
N ALA A 399 -34.84 -10.63 -0.43
CA ALA A 399 -34.94 -12.00 -0.92
C ALA A 399 -36.31 -12.34 -1.50
N ALA A 400 -37.19 -11.36 -1.75
CA ALA A 400 -38.59 -11.58 -2.14
C ALA A 400 -38.72 -12.57 -3.32
N SER A 401 -38.04 -12.31 -4.44
CA SER A 401 -38.06 -13.21 -5.61
C SER A 401 -37.42 -14.59 -5.39
N ALA A 402 -36.68 -14.81 -4.29
CA ALA A 402 -36.23 -16.14 -3.88
C ALA A 402 -37.22 -16.81 -2.91
N ILE A 403 -37.97 -16.03 -2.13
CA ILE A 403 -39.07 -16.48 -1.28
C ILE A 403 -40.27 -16.90 -2.14
N ASP A 404 -40.56 -16.18 -3.22
CA ASP A 404 -41.61 -16.54 -4.18
C ASP A 404 -41.31 -17.88 -4.86
N GLU A 405 -40.05 -18.11 -5.26
CA GLU A 405 -39.61 -19.29 -6.00
C GLU A 405 -39.34 -20.53 -5.13
N PHE A 406 -38.78 -20.36 -3.93
CA PHE A 406 -38.35 -21.46 -3.03
C PHE A 406 -39.08 -21.53 -1.69
N LYS A 407 -40.05 -20.64 -1.43
CA LYS A 407 -40.81 -20.49 -0.18
C LYS A 407 -39.97 -19.98 0.99
N LEU A 408 -40.64 -19.27 1.91
CA LEU A 408 -40.01 -18.59 3.05
C LEU A 408 -39.15 -19.53 3.92
N GLY A 409 -39.60 -20.78 4.15
CA GLY A 409 -38.90 -21.73 5.04
C GLY A 409 -37.49 -22.10 4.55
N LEU A 410 -37.30 -22.33 3.25
CA LEU A 410 -35.99 -22.65 2.67
C LEU A 410 -35.07 -21.42 2.70
N VAL A 411 -35.59 -20.26 2.33
CA VAL A 411 -34.80 -19.01 2.37
C VAL A 411 -34.43 -18.63 3.80
N ALA A 412 -35.32 -18.82 4.77
CA ALA A 412 -35.03 -18.60 6.20
C ALA A 412 -33.90 -19.52 6.71
N LYS A 413 -33.90 -20.80 6.32
CA LYS A 413 -32.76 -21.71 6.58
C LYS A 413 -31.45 -21.15 6.02
N VAL A 414 -31.44 -20.66 4.78
CA VAL A 414 -30.25 -20.04 4.13
C VAL A 414 -29.84 -18.70 4.79
N TYR A 415 -30.75 -17.98 5.44
CA TYR A 415 -30.47 -16.69 6.09
C TYR A 415 -30.10 -16.81 7.58
N SER A 416 -30.49 -17.89 8.25
CA SER A 416 -30.24 -18.23 9.66
C SER A 416 -28.80 -17.96 10.15
N LYS A 417 -28.66 -17.46 11.38
CA LYS A 417 -27.39 -17.30 12.11
C LYS A 417 -26.74 -18.67 12.39
N VAL A 418 -27.55 -19.69 12.68
CA VAL A 418 -27.10 -21.07 12.86
C VAL A 418 -26.61 -21.64 11.52
N TRP A 419 -25.35 -22.08 11.48
CA TRP A 419 -24.67 -22.45 10.23
C TRP A 419 -25.15 -23.79 9.65
N SER A 420 -25.53 -24.75 10.49
CA SER A 420 -26.08 -26.04 10.05
C SER A 420 -27.38 -25.83 9.28
N ASN A 421 -28.23 -24.89 9.71
CA ASN A 421 -29.46 -24.54 9.02
C ASN A 421 -29.17 -23.92 7.65
N ARG A 422 -28.09 -23.12 7.50
CA ARG A 422 -27.67 -22.59 6.19
C ARG A 422 -27.14 -23.67 5.26
N GLU A 423 -26.35 -24.60 5.80
CA GLU A 423 -25.86 -25.76 5.06
C GLU A 423 -27.02 -26.65 4.59
N GLU A 424 -28.00 -26.89 5.45
CA GLU A 424 -29.19 -27.69 5.14
C GLU A 424 -30.13 -26.98 4.16
N GLY A 425 -30.32 -25.67 4.29
CA GLY A 425 -31.05 -24.86 3.30
C GLY A 425 -30.41 -24.92 1.90
N LEU A 426 -29.08 -25.04 1.82
CA LEU A 426 -28.38 -25.27 0.55
C LEU A 426 -28.53 -26.70 0.02
N ARG A 427 -28.61 -27.72 0.90
CA ARG A 427 -28.96 -29.10 0.49
C ARG A 427 -30.39 -29.18 -0.02
N GLU A 428 -31.33 -28.49 0.64
CA GLU A 428 -32.73 -28.41 0.22
C GLU A 428 -32.91 -27.64 -1.10
N LEU A 429 -32.09 -26.61 -1.33
CA LEU A 429 -31.99 -25.89 -2.61
C LEU A 429 -31.43 -26.78 -3.73
N TYR A 430 -30.33 -27.49 -3.46
CA TYR A 430 -29.74 -28.46 -4.38
C TYR A 430 -30.79 -29.49 -4.82
N ARG A 431 -31.49 -30.09 -3.84
CA ARG A 431 -32.51 -31.11 -4.08
C ARG A 431 -33.70 -30.58 -4.87
N HIS A 432 -34.21 -29.38 -4.57
CA HIS A 432 -35.27 -28.74 -5.36
C HIS A 432 -34.88 -28.56 -6.84
N LEU A 433 -33.63 -28.16 -7.11
CA LEU A 433 -33.14 -27.96 -8.47
C LEU A 433 -32.87 -29.29 -9.21
N GLU A 434 -32.44 -30.32 -8.48
CA GLU A 434 -32.21 -31.65 -9.03
C GLU A 434 -33.53 -32.39 -9.35
N GLU A 435 -34.55 -32.27 -8.50
CA GLU A 435 -35.86 -32.94 -8.64
C GLU A 435 -36.77 -32.33 -9.72
N LEU A 436 -36.59 -31.05 -10.10
CA LEU A 436 -37.42 -30.37 -11.10
C LEU A 436 -37.48 -31.13 -12.44
N PRO A 437 -38.67 -31.44 -13.01
CA PRO A 437 -38.75 -32.22 -14.23
C PRO A 437 -38.28 -31.42 -15.46
N GLY A 438 -37.64 -32.08 -16.43
CA GLY A 438 -37.17 -31.44 -17.68
C GLY A 438 -38.27 -30.91 -18.60
N THR A 439 -39.55 -31.10 -18.23
CA THR A 439 -40.75 -30.56 -18.88
C THR A 439 -41.29 -29.29 -18.21
N THR A 440 -40.62 -28.78 -17.18
CA THR A 440 -40.95 -27.49 -16.53
C THR A 440 -40.89 -26.35 -17.56
N ASP A 441 -41.72 -25.33 -17.37
CA ASP A 441 -41.69 -24.13 -18.22
C ASP A 441 -40.31 -23.43 -18.21
N LYS A 442 -39.97 -22.77 -19.32
CA LYS A 442 -38.66 -22.15 -19.52
C LYS A 442 -38.46 -20.90 -18.67
N ASP A 443 -39.48 -20.07 -18.49
CA ASP A 443 -39.36 -18.86 -17.67
C ASP A 443 -39.43 -19.21 -16.18
N ASP A 444 -40.24 -20.20 -15.78
CA ASP A 444 -40.21 -20.78 -14.43
C ASP A 444 -38.83 -21.37 -14.08
N ALA A 445 -38.27 -22.22 -14.93
CA ALA A 445 -36.93 -22.80 -14.71
C ALA A 445 -35.81 -21.74 -14.65
N LYS A 446 -35.94 -20.66 -15.44
CA LYS A 446 -35.02 -19.50 -15.48
C LYS A 446 -35.16 -18.60 -14.26
N ASN A 447 -36.36 -18.37 -13.76
CA ASN A 447 -36.57 -17.61 -12.52
C ASN A 447 -35.96 -18.35 -11.33
N LYS A 448 -36.19 -19.66 -11.19
CA LYS A 448 -35.54 -20.48 -10.16
C LYS A 448 -34.02 -20.47 -10.28
N PHE A 449 -33.47 -20.51 -11.49
CA PHE A 449 -32.02 -20.36 -11.71
C PHE A 449 -31.48 -19.01 -11.22
N ARG A 450 -32.17 -17.90 -11.52
CA ARG A 450 -31.82 -16.55 -11.05
C ARG A 450 -31.96 -16.39 -9.53
N ALA A 451 -33.03 -16.93 -8.95
CA ALA A 451 -33.25 -16.92 -7.51
C ALA A 451 -32.21 -17.76 -6.75
N ALA A 452 -31.84 -18.94 -7.27
CA ALA A 452 -30.79 -19.77 -6.69
C ALA A 452 -29.41 -19.10 -6.80
N THR A 453 -29.13 -18.44 -7.94
CA THR A 453 -27.91 -17.61 -8.13
C THR A 453 -27.78 -16.55 -7.04
N PHE A 454 -28.87 -15.86 -6.68
CA PHE A 454 -28.89 -14.85 -5.62
C PHE A 454 -28.59 -15.45 -4.22
N LEU A 455 -29.15 -16.62 -3.91
CA LEU A 455 -28.86 -17.34 -2.65
C LEU A 455 -27.38 -17.78 -2.58
N ILE A 456 -26.83 -18.27 -3.70
CA ILE A 456 -25.41 -18.65 -3.82
C ILE A 456 -24.49 -17.43 -3.70
N GLU A 457 -24.86 -16.26 -4.27
CA GLU A 457 -24.08 -15.03 -4.14
C GLU A 457 -23.89 -14.61 -2.66
N ARG A 458 -24.89 -14.89 -1.81
CA ARG A 458 -24.80 -14.71 -0.36
C ARG A 458 -23.90 -15.77 0.28
N THR A 459 -24.14 -17.06 0.03
CA THR A 459 -23.48 -18.14 0.79
C THR A 459 -22.03 -18.41 0.36
N LEU A 460 -21.64 -18.09 -0.88
CA LEU A 460 -20.22 -18.04 -1.29
C LEU A 460 -19.38 -17.07 -0.45
N ARG A 461 -20.01 -16.08 0.21
CA ARG A 461 -19.32 -15.12 1.08
C ARG A 461 -19.13 -15.64 2.51
N ASP A 462 -19.78 -16.74 2.91
CA ASP A 462 -19.78 -17.27 4.29
C ASP A 462 -18.36 -17.56 4.83
N LYS A 463 -18.22 -17.49 6.16
CA LYS A 463 -16.99 -17.79 6.90
C LYS A 463 -16.90 -19.28 7.28
N VAL A 464 -18.02 -20.00 7.35
CA VAL A 464 -18.07 -21.42 7.68
C VAL A 464 -17.76 -22.25 6.45
N PHE A 465 -16.64 -22.98 6.49
CA PHE A 465 -16.15 -23.75 5.34
C PHE A 465 -17.15 -24.78 4.80
N ALA A 466 -17.95 -25.40 5.68
CA ALA A 466 -18.98 -26.37 5.29
C ALA A 466 -20.03 -25.75 4.33
N VAL A 467 -20.69 -24.67 4.78
CA VAL A 467 -21.66 -23.87 3.98
C VAL A 467 -21.05 -23.39 2.66
N PHE A 468 -19.78 -22.95 2.71
CA PHE A 468 -19.02 -22.53 1.53
C PHE A 468 -18.85 -23.68 0.53
N THR A 469 -18.46 -24.89 0.96
CA THR A 469 -18.39 -26.06 0.08
C THR A 469 -19.75 -26.52 -0.45
N THR A 470 -20.82 -26.47 0.34
CA THR A 470 -22.16 -26.81 -0.16
C THR A 470 -22.60 -25.83 -1.25
N SER A 471 -22.27 -24.55 -1.12
CA SER A 471 -22.54 -23.52 -2.13
C SER A 471 -21.88 -23.85 -3.48
N PHE A 472 -20.67 -24.43 -3.45
CA PHE A 472 -19.96 -24.87 -4.65
C PHE A 472 -20.68 -26.05 -5.31
N SER A 473 -21.17 -27.02 -4.53
CA SER A 473 -21.97 -28.14 -5.05
C SER A 473 -23.26 -27.68 -5.72
N VAL A 474 -23.97 -26.68 -5.17
CA VAL A 474 -25.16 -26.11 -5.83
C VAL A 474 -24.76 -25.38 -7.12
N LEU A 475 -23.71 -24.54 -7.09
CA LEU A 475 -23.24 -23.80 -8.26
C LEU A 475 -22.77 -24.74 -9.39
N GLN A 476 -22.07 -25.82 -9.05
CA GLN A 476 -21.62 -26.83 -10.00
C GLN A 476 -22.81 -27.53 -10.69
N MET A 477 -23.78 -28.01 -9.91
CA MET A 477 -24.98 -28.66 -10.43
C MET A 477 -25.81 -27.68 -11.26
N MET A 478 -25.89 -26.40 -10.88
CA MET A 478 -26.52 -25.35 -11.68
C MET A 478 -25.82 -25.13 -13.03
N SER A 479 -24.50 -24.91 -13.03
CA SER A 479 -23.70 -24.61 -14.22
C SER A 479 -23.48 -25.81 -15.15
N THR A 480 -23.72 -27.04 -14.69
CA THR A 480 -23.58 -28.28 -15.48
C THR A 480 -24.91 -28.96 -15.74
N THR A 481 -25.47 -29.63 -14.72
CA THR A 481 -26.69 -30.47 -14.84
C THR A 481 -27.92 -29.64 -15.15
N TYR A 482 -28.24 -28.61 -14.35
CA TYR A 482 -29.47 -27.83 -14.51
C TYR A 482 -29.49 -27.02 -15.81
N ALA A 483 -28.39 -26.32 -16.13
CA ALA A 483 -28.25 -25.54 -17.35
C ALA A 483 -28.51 -26.39 -18.61
N ALA A 484 -27.92 -27.59 -18.68
CA ALA A 484 -28.12 -28.51 -19.81
C ALA A 484 -29.54 -29.12 -19.82
N LYS A 485 -30.04 -29.57 -18.67
CA LYS A 485 -31.35 -30.23 -18.49
C LYS A 485 -32.52 -29.33 -18.89
N HIS A 486 -32.50 -28.06 -18.46
CA HIS A 486 -33.56 -27.09 -18.74
C HIS A 486 -33.25 -26.17 -19.93
N LYS A 487 -32.09 -26.34 -20.59
CA LYS A 487 -31.63 -25.51 -21.73
C LYS A 487 -31.64 -24.01 -21.40
N ILE A 488 -31.09 -23.66 -20.24
CA ILE A 488 -31.02 -22.28 -19.75
C ILE A 488 -30.24 -21.41 -20.75
N HIS A 489 -30.75 -20.21 -21.01
CA HIS A 489 -30.16 -19.34 -22.04
C HIS A 489 -28.76 -18.86 -21.62
N LYS A 490 -27.86 -18.73 -22.60
CA LYS A 490 -26.45 -18.39 -22.36
C LYS A 490 -26.26 -17.10 -21.57
N SER A 491 -27.12 -16.09 -21.75
CA SER A 491 -27.09 -14.84 -20.97
C SER A 491 -27.39 -15.03 -19.48
N ASP A 492 -28.24 -16.00 -19.12
CA ASP A 492 -28.57 -16.28 -17.72
C ASP A 492 -27.44 -17.05 -17.03
N LEU A 493 -26.79 -17.98 -17.74
CA LEU A 493 -25.56 -18.62 -17.29
C LEU A 493 -24.41 -17.59 -17.16
N SER A 494 -24.24 -16.67 -18.12
CA SER A 494 -23.31 -15.54 -18.02
C SER A 494 -23.54 -14.72 -16.74
N PHE A 495 -24.79 -14.32 -16.49
CA PHE A 495 -25.17 -13.57 -15.30
C PHE A 495 -24.80 -14.30 -14.00
N ALA A 496 -25.01 -15.62 -13.91
CA ALA A 496 -24.63 -16.39 -12.74
C ALA A 496 -23.11 -16.41 -12.49
N ILE A 497 -22.31 -16.58 -13.55
CA ILE A 497 -20.84 -16.57 -13.45
C ILE A 497 -20.36 -15.15 -13.07
N GLU A 498 -20.88 -14.10 -13.71
CA GLU A 498 -20.50 -12.70 -13.43
C GLU A 498 -20.81 -12.26 -11.99
N LYS A 499 -21.82 -12.87 -11.34
CA LYS A 499 -22.14 -12.63 -9.93
C LYS A 499 -21.25 -13.42 -8.97
N THR A 500 -20.97 -14.69 -9.27
CA THR A 500 -20.27 -15.61 -8.37
C THR A 500 -18.75 -15.53 -8.48
N LEU A 501 -18.21 -15.44 -9.69
CA LEU A 501 -16.78 -15.51 -9.97
C LEU A 501 -15.93 -14.40 -9.30
N PRO A 502 -16.37 -13.12 -9.22
CA PRO A 502 -15.61 -12.11 -8.47
C PRO A 502 -15.47 -12.44 -6.97
N ILE A 503 -16.42 -13.18 -6.41
CA ILE A 503 -16.41 -13.64 -5.01
C ILE A 503 -15.45 -14.81 -4.84
N LEU A 504 -15.49 -15.77 -5.78
CA LEU A 504 -14.55 -16.89 -5.82
C LEU A 504 -13.10 -16.38 -5.94
N ILE A 505 -12.84 -15.45 -6.86
CA ILE A 505 -11.53 -14.82 -7.01
C ILE A 505 -11.09 -14.12 -5.72
N GLN A 506 -11.97 -13.36 -5.06
CA GLN A 506 -11.68 -12.73 -3.76
C GLN A 506 -11.36 -13.77 -2.66
N LYS A 507 -12.05 -14.91 -2.66
CA LYS A 507 -11.81 -16.04 -1.72
C LYS A 507 -10.48 -16.75 -1.98
N THR A 508 -9.92 -16.69 -3.20
CA THR A 508 -8.52 -17.12 -3.42
C THR A 508 -7.48 -16.24 -2.72
N GLY A 509 -7.87 -15.07 -2.18
CA GLY A 509 -7.04 -14.22 -1.32
C GLY A 509 -7.11 -14.53 0.18
N ASP A 510 -7.98 -15.46 0.62
CA ASP A 510 -8.29 -15.70 2.04
C ASP A 510 -7.05 -16.07 2.88
N THR A 511 -7.13 -15.84 4.19
CA THR A 511 -6.18 -16.35 5.18
C THR A 511 -6.11 -17.88 5.23
N ALA A 512 -7.27 -18.56 5.16
CA ALA A 512 -7.35 -20.02 5.28
C ALA A 512 -6.87 -20.71 3.99
N VAL A 513 -5.85 -21.57 4.11
CA VAL A 513 -5.23 -22.30 2.98
C VAL A 513 -6.28 -23.09 2.19
N ARG A 514 -7.05 -23.93 2.89
CA ARG A 514 -8.12 -24.78 2.33
C ARG A 514 -9.15 -23.97 1.53
N THR A 515 -9.57 -22.81 2.05
CA THR A 515 -10.52 -21.92 1.36
C THR A 515 -9.95 -21.38 0.05
N ARG A 516 -8.66 -21.00 0.01
CA ARG A 516 -8.01 -20.55 -1.22
C ARG A 516 -7.90 -21.65 -2.26
N GLU A 517 -7.46 -22.83 -1.85
CA GLU A 517 -7.24 -23.98 -2.74
C GLU A 517 -8.55 -24.48 -3.32
N THR A 518 -9.59 -24.65 -2.50
CA THR A 518 -10.94 -25.01 -2.99
C THR A 518 -11.47 -23.96 -3.95
N ALA A 519 -11.35 -22.66 -3.64
CA ALA A 519 -11.79 -21.58 -4.54
C ALA A 519 -11.00 -21.55 -5.86
N ALA A 520 -9.67 -21.71 -5.83
CA ALA A 520 -8.83 -21.66 -7.03
C ALA A 520 -9.06 -22.89 -7.93
N ASN A 521 -9.17 -24.09 -7.34
CA ASN A 521 -9.45 -25.31 -8.09
C ASN A 521 -10.82 -25.24 -8.77
N PHE A 522 -11.85 -24.77 -8.07
CA PHE A 522 -13.20 -24.65 -8.63
C PHE A 522 -13.26 -23.67 -9.82
N ILE A 523 -12.53 -22.55 -9.79
CA ILE A 523 -12.44 -21.63 -10.94
C ILE A 523 -11.84 -22.35 -12.18
N LEU A 524 -10.87 -23.24 -11.96
CA LEU A 524 -10.26 -24.05 -13.03
C LEU A 524 -11.18 -25.19 -13.50
N GLU A 525 -12.02 -25.75 -12.63
CA GLU A 525 -13.06 -26.73 -12.99
C GLU A 525 -14.22 -26.07 -13.76
N GLU A 526 -14.72 -24.93 -13.28
CA GLU A 526 -15.78 -24.14 -13.92
C GLU A 526 -15.38 -23.69 -15.33
N SER A 527 -14.12 -23.31 -15.54
CA SER A 527 -13.59 -22.99 -16.87
C SER A 527 -13.58 -24.16 -17.87
N LYS A 528 -13.75 -25.41 -17.41
CA LYS A 528 -13.77 -26.63 -18.23
C LYS A 528 -15.19 -27.09 -18.59
N PHE A 529 -16.23 -26.61 -17.90
CA PHE A 529 -17.60 -27.00 -18.19
C PHE A 529 -17.99 -26.54 -19.61
N PRO A 530 -18.55 -27.39 -20.50
CA PRO A 530 -18.71 -27.07 -21.91
C PRO A 530 -19.49 -25.79 -22.20
N GLU A 531 -20.62 -25.58 -21.50
CA GLU A 531 -21.43 -24.36 -21.66
C GLU A 531 -20.65 -23.13 -21.22
N VAL A 532 -20.04 -23.15 -20.03
CA VAL A 532 -19.23 -22.05 -19.47
C VAL A 532 -18.04 -21.70 -20.35
N LYS A 533 -17.30 -22.71 -20.83
CA LYS A 533 -16.13 -22.54 -21.69
C LYS A 533 -16.48 -21.79 -22.98
N SER A 534 -17.68 -22.03 -23.52
CA SER A 534 -18.19 -21.34 -24.72
C SER A 534 -18.54 -19.86 -24.52
N LEU A 535 -18.58 -19.37 -23.28
CA LEU A 535 -18.86 -17.96 -22.95
C LEU A 535 -17.58 -17.13 -22.79
N HIS A 536 -16.42 -17.77 -22.58
CA HIS A 536 -15.12 -17.12 -22.35
C HIS A 536 -15.04 -16.14 -21.14
N ILE A 537 -16.07 -16.12 -20.27
CA ILE A 537 -16.17 -15.20 -19.13
C ILE A 537 -15.10 -15.47 -18.07
N VAL A 538 -14.85 -16.74 -17.72
CA VAL A 538 -13.93 -17.08 -16.61
C VAL A 538 -12.51 -16.53 -16.84
N PRO A 539 -11.89 -16.70 -18.03
CA PRO A 539 -10.60 -16.07 -18.32
C PRO A 539 -10.66 -14.53 -18.41
N HIS A 540 -11.74 -13.96 -18.96
CA HIS A 540 -11.89 -12.51 -19.07
C HIS A 540 -11.98 -11.81 -17.70
N GLU A 541 -12.73 -12.39 -16.74
CA GLU A 541 -12.83 -11.89 -15.37
C GLU A 541 -11.49 -11.99 -14.62
N CYS A 542 -10.78 -13.11 -14.80
CA CYS A 542 -9.45 -13.31 -14.23
C CYS A 542 -8.43 -12.29 -14.78
N LEU A 543 -8.48 -11.98 -16.07
CA LEU A 543 -7.58 -11.03 -16.75
C LEU A 543 -7.89 -9.55 -16.50
N LYS A 544 -8.97 -9.19 -15.79
CA LYS A 544 -9.22 -7.78 -15.40
C LYS A 544 -8.01 -7.20 -14.62
N PRO A 545 -7.42 -6.06 -15.06
CA PRO A 545 -6.26 -5.48 -14.39
C PRO A 545 -6.54 -5.06 -12.94
N PHE A 546 -5.60 -5.35 -12.03
CA PHE A 546 -5.71 -4.93 -10.63
C PHE A 546 -4.94 -3.64 -10.32
N LYS A 547 -5.35 -2.92 -9.26
CA LYS A 547 -4.60 -1.78 -8.70
C LYS A 547 -3.32 -2.31 -8.02
N LEU A 548 -2.18 -1.62 -8.16
CA LEU A 548 -0.91 -2.04 -7.56
C LEU A 548 -0.92 -2.07 -6.01
N THR A 549 -1.94 -1.46 -5.38
CA THR A 549 -2.20 -1.48 -3.94
C THR A 549 -2.95 -2.73 -3.45
N ILE A 550 -3.28 -3.68 -4.34
CA ILE A 550 -3.94 -4.94 -3.97
C ILE A 550 -3.07 -5.79 -3.04
N ALA A 551 -3.70 -6.53 -2.12
CA ALA A 551 -3.03 -7.42 -1.19
C ALA A 551 -2.17 -8.48 -1.93
N PRO A 552 -0.87 -8.66 -1.58
CA PRO A 552 0.04 -9.55 -2.30
C PRO A 552 -0.47 -10.96 -2.55
N ARG A 553 -1.12 -11.59 -1.56
CA ARG A 553 -1.66 -12.95 -1.68
C ARG A 553 -2.73 -13.08 -2.78
N LEU A 554 -3.58 -12.06 -2.93
CA LEU A 554 -4.63 -12.03 -3.93
C LEU A 554 -4.07 -11.72 -5.33
N ALA A 555 -3.06 -10.85 -5.43
CA ALA A 555 -2.33 -10.65 -6.69
C ALA A 555 -1.60 -11.92 -7.15
N LEU A 556 -0.94 -12.63 -6.23
CA LEU A 556 -0.25 -13.87 -6.54
C LEU A 556 -1.24 -14.92 -7.05
N SER A 557 -2.31 -15.18 -6.30
CA SER A 557 -3.33 -16.17 -6.68
C SER A 557 -4.02 -15.85 -8.02
N ARG A 558 -4.37 -14.57 -8.30
CA ARG A 558 -4.90 -14.18 -9.62
C ARG A 558 -3.90 -14.45 -10.75
N THR A 559 -2.61 -14.22 -10.50
CA THR A 559 -1.53 -14.47 -11.47
C THR A 559 -1.31 -15.98 -11.67
N GLU A 560 -1.46 -16.79 -10.61
CA GLU A 560 -1.38 -18.24 -10.67
C GLU A 560 -2.59 -18.85 -11.41
N LEU A 561 -3.80 -18.37 -11.17
CA LEU A 561 -4.99 -18.75 -11.92
C LEU A 561 -4.82 -18.53 -13.42
N ILE A 562 -4.32 -17.37 -13.85
CA ILE A 562 -4.08 -17.07 -15.28
C ILE A 562 -3.01 -17.99 -15.87
N ALA A 563 -1.93 -18.27 -15.13
CA ALA A 563 -0.91 -19.20 -15.58
C ALA A 563 -1.49 -20.62 -15.77
N ASN A 564 -2.33 -21.08 -14.84
CA ASN A 564 -2.94 -22.41 -14.90
C ASN A 564 -3.99 -22.49 -16.02
N LEU A 565 -4.87 -21.48 -16.16
CA LEU A 565 -5.82 -21.36 -17.28
C LEU A 565 -5.11 -21.37 -18.64
N TYR A 566 -3.95 -20.71 -18.74
CA TYR A 566 -3.14 -20.72 -19.96
C TYR A 566 -2.56 -22.10 -20.26
N GLN A 567 -2.06 -22.81 -19.24
CA GLN A 567 -1.54 -24.18 -19.40
C GLN A 567 -2.64 -25.20 -19.75
N GLU A 568 -3.89 -25.00 -19.31
CA GLU A 568 -5.00 -25.93 -19.56
C GLU A 568 -5.81 -25.63 -20.83
N HIS A 569 -5.93 -24.37 -21.25
CA HIS A 569 -6.76 -23.99 -22.41
C HIS A 569 -5.98 -23.38 -23.58
N GLY A 570 -4.75 -22.91 -23.38
CA GLY A 570 -3.97 -22.20 -24.40
C GLY A 570 -4.65 -20.92 -24.93
N LEU A 571 -4.26 -20.47 -26.12
CA LEU A 571 -4.81 -19.27 -26.78
C LEU A 571 -5.98 -19.57 -27.74
N GLN A 572 -6.22 -20.84 -28.08
CA GLN A 572 -7.18 -21.23 -29.12
C GLN A 572 -8.56 -21.50 -28.52
N ASN A 573 -9.58 -20.74 -28.94
CA ASN A 573 -10.97 -20.87 -28.49
C ASN A 573 -11.14 -20.91 -26.96
N SER A 574 -10.32 -20.14 -26.24
CA SER A 574 -10.28 -20.08 -24.78
C SER A 574 -10.72 -18.72 -24.19
N GLY A 575 -10.71 -17.65 -24.98
CA GLY A 575 -10.84 -16.27 -24.49
C GLY A 575 -9.53 -15.64 -23.98
N LEU A 576 -8.45 -16.42 -23.89
CA LEU A 576 -7.11 -15.91 -23.60
C LEU A 576 -6.50 -15.34 -24.89
N THR A 577 -6.39 -14.01 -24.98
CA THR A 577 -5.69 -13.33 -26.09
C THR A 577 -4.33 -12.80 -25.63
N VAL A 578 -3.38 -12.72 -26.55
CA VAL A 578 -2.04 -12.14 -26.32
C VAL A 578 -2.15 -10.73 -25.74
N GLU A 579 -3.05 -9.92 -26.31
CA GLU A 579 -3.36 -8.56 -25.86
C GLU A 579 -3.82 -8.51 -24.39
N ASN A 580 -4.84 -9.29 -24.02
CA ASN A 580 -5.40 -9.25 -22.67
C ASN A 580 -4.42 -9.85 -21.64
N MET A 581 -3.72 -10.92 -22.01
CA MET A 581 -2.65 -11.50 -21.18
C MET A 581 -1.49 -10.51 -20.96
N MET A 582 -1.05 -9.79 -21.99
CA MET A 582 0.03 -8.80 -21.85
C MET A 582 -0.41 -7.55 -21.10
N LYS A 583 -1.63 -7.03 -21.31
CA LYS A 583 -2.20 -5.94 -20.49
C LYS A 583 -2.26 -6.31 -19.00
N PHE A 584 -2.60 -7.55 -18.66
CA PHE A 584 -2.53 -8.03 -17.29
C PHE A 584 -1.09 -8.18 -16.79
N CYS A 585 -0.22 -8.87 -17.54
CA CYS A 585 1.13 -9.18 -17.08
C CYS A 585 2.04 -7.95 -16.95
N THR A 586 1.89 -6.94 -17.82
CA THR A 586 2.62 -5.67 -17.73
C THR A 586 2.22 -4.83 -16.50
N GLN A 587 1.00 -5.01 -15.99
CA GLN A 587 0.57 -4.47 -14.70
C GLN A 587 1.08 -5.32 -13.53
N ALA A 588 0.94 -6.64 -13.59
CA ALA A 588 1.38 -7.56 -12.54
C ALA A 588 2.90 -7.51 -12.30
N ILE A 589 3.70 -7.33 -13.35
CA ILE A 589 5.16 -7.24 -13.26
C ILE A 589 5.66 -5.93 -12.63
N ARG A 590 4.75 -4.96 -12.41
CA ARG A 590 4.99 -3.72 -11.64
C ARG A 590 4.51 -3.81 -10.17
N HIS A 591 3.96 -4.94 -9.73
CA HIS A 591 3.48 -5.12 -8.35
C HIS A 591 4.63 -5.08 -7.33
N THR A 592 4.36 -4.68 -6.10
CA THR A 592 5.37 -4.50 -5.04
C THR A 592 5.96 -5.82 -4.53
N ALA A 593 5.18 -6.91 -4.55
CA ALA A 593 5.62 -8.24 -4.11
C ALA A 593 6.45 -8.97 -5.18
N GLY A 594 7.59 -9.54 -4.78
CA GLY A 594 8.51 -10.22 -5.70
C GLY A 594 7.92 -11.45 -6.39
N GLU A 595 7.16 -12.26 -5.65
CA GLU A 595 6.53 -13.50 -6.13
C GLU A 595 5.54 -13.24 -7.28
N VAL A 596 4.75 -12.16 -7.17
CA VAL A 596 3.82 -11.71 -8.22
C VAL A 596 4.58 -11.35 -9.50
N ARG A 597 5.66 -10.57 -9.37
CA ARG A 597 6.51 -10.20 -10.51
C ARG A 597 7.16 -11.43 -11.16
N GLU A 598 7.63 -12.38 -10.36
CA GLU A 598 8.26 -13.61 -10.87
C GLU A 598 7.26 -14.54 -11.57
N ARG A 599 6.03 -14.68 -11.06
CA ARG A 599 4.97 -15.45 -11.73
C ARG A 599 4.53 -14.76 -13.03
N ALA A 600 4.44 -13.43 -13.05
CA ALA A 600 4.20 -12.66 -14.28
C ALA A 600 5.35 -12.81 -15.29
N GLU A 601 6.61 -12.73 -14.86
CA GLU A 601 7.81 -12.96 -15.70
C GLU A 601 7.76 -14.35 -16.35
N LYS A 602 7.36 -15.39 -15.59
CA LYS A 602 7.17 -16.76 -16.09
C LYS A 602 6.05 -16.87 -17.14
N ILE A 603 4.92 -16.18 -16.96
CA ILE A 603 3.82 -16.17 -17.95
C ILE A 603 4.27 -15.49 -19.25
N ILE A 604 4.92 -14.32 -19.18
CA ILE A 604 5.40 -13.62 -20.38
C ILE A 604 6.45 -14.47 -21.13
N LYS A 605 7.32 -15.20 -20.42
CA LYS A 605 8.29 -16.12 -21.04
C LYS A 605 7.63 -17.32 -21.73
N ALA A 606 6.55 -17.87 -21.17
CA ALA A 606 5.76 -18.90 -21.84
C ALA A 606 5.05 -18.34 -23.09
N LEU A 607 4.37 -17.20 -22.95
CA LEU A 607 3.69 -16.53 -24.06
C LEU A 607 4.64 -16.15 -25.20
N TYR A 608 5.86 -15.70 -24.89
CA TYR A 608 6.89 -15.42 -25.89
C TYR A 608 7.37 -16.68 -26.61
N LYS A 609 7.50 -17.81 -25.90
CA LYS A 609 7.88 -19.10 -26.51
C LYS A 609 6.85 -19.58 -27.53
N ASP A 610 5.57 -19.37 -27.25
CA ASP A 610 4.47 -19.93 -28.04
C ASP A 610 3.94 -18.96 -29.13
N VAL A 611 4.24 -17.65 -29.04
CA VAL A 611 3.77 -16.60 -29.97
C VAL A 611 4.91 -15.79 -30.62
N GLY A 612 6.05 -15.64 -29.95
CA GLY A 612 7.18 -14.86 -30.45
C GLY A 612 6.95 -13.34 -30.46
N GLN A 613 7.32 -12.68 -31.58
CA GLN A 613 7.51 -11.22 -31.65
C GLN A 613 6.33 -10.35 -31.18
N PRO A 614 5.03 -10.67 -31.42
CA PRO A 614 3.91 -9.83 -30.96
C PRO A 614 3.88 -9.56 -29.45
N VAL A 615 4.52 -10.40 -28.64
CA VAL A 615 4.67 -10.19 -27.18
C VAL A 615 5.61 -9.03 -26.85
N LYS A 616 6.59 -8.71 -27.71
CA LYS A 616 7.52 -7.59 -27.51
C LYS A 616 6.88 -6.23 -27.76
N GLU A 617 5.81 -6.15 -28.56
CA GLU A 617 5.08 -4.90 -28.85
C GLU A 617 4.41 -4.30 -27.60
N TYR A 618 4.10 -5.13 -26.60
CA TYR A 618 3.52 -4.72 -25.32
C TYR A 618 4.57 -4.39 -24.24
N LEU A 619 5.86 -4.40 -24.58
CA LEU A 619 6.96 -4.14 -23.66
C LEU A 619 7.73 -2.87 -24.09
N PRO A 620 8.47 -2.22 -23.16
CA PRO A 620 9.35 -1.10 -23.54
C PRO A 620 10.38 -1.54 -24.59
N PRO A 621 10.87 -0.63 -25.45
CA PRO A 621 11.89 -0.96 -26.45
C PRO A 621 13.17 -1.53 -25.81
N ASP A 622 13.85 -2.40 -26.55
CA ASP A 622 15.00 -3.19 -26.08
C ASP A 622 16.31 -2.38 -26.07
N ASP A 623 16.28 -1.21 -25.43
CA ASP A 623 17.41 -0.29 -25.29
C ASP A 623 18.34 -0.67 -24.14
N GLU A 624 19.62 -0.28 -24.22
CA GLU A 624 20.53 -0.43 -23.08
C GLU A 624 20.06 0.32 -21.83
N LYS A 625 19.28 1.40 -21.96
CA LYS A 625 18.63 2.08 -20.82
C LYS A 625 17.62 1.16 -20.12
N VAL A 626 16.80 0.42 -20.88
CA VAL A 626 15.81 -0.51 -20.34
C VAL A 626 16.49 -1.76 -19.77
N ARG A 627 17.52 -2.30 -20.45
CA ARG A 627 18.36 -3.40 -19.91
C ARG A 627 19.21 -3.03 -18.68
N ARG A 628 19.20 -1.77 -18.18
CA ARG A 628 19.71 -1.44 -16.83
C ARG A 628 18.80 -1.99 -15.73
N ASN A 629 17.49 -2.07 -15.97
CA ASN A 629 16.55 -2.65 -15.02
C ASN A 629 16.69 -4.18 -15.04
N VAL A 630 17.04 -4.77 -13.89
CA VAL A 630 17.33 -6.21 -13.74
C VAL A 630 16.18 -7.11 -14.22
N LEU A 631 14.93 -6.67 -14.07
CA LEU A 631 13.75 -7.44 -14.45
C LEU A 631 13.54 -7.46 -15.97
N TYR A 632 13.62 -6.30 -16.63
CA TYR A 632 13.56 -6.27 -18.10
C TYR A 632 14.77 -6.94 -18.74
N LYS A 633 15.97 -6.77 -18.14
CA LYS A 633 17.18 -7.50 -18.54
C LYS A 633 16.95 -9.02 -18.56
N LYS A 634 16.47 -9.61 -17.45
CA LYS A 634 16.14 -11.05 -17.36
C LYS A 634 15.07 -11.51 -18.35
N LEU A 635 14.19 -10.61 -18.78
CA LEU A 635 13.12 -10.91 -19.73
C LEU A 635 13.68 -10.94 -21.16
N PHE A 636 14.39 -9.90 -21.58
CA PHE A 636 15.04 -9.84 -22.90
C PHE A 636 16.15 -10.88 -23.06
N GLU A 637 16.93 -11.18 -22.02
CA GLU A 637 17.93 -12.28 -22.06
C GLU A 637 17.29 -13.66 -22.24
N ALA A 638 16.06 -13.87 -21.75
CA ALA A 638 15.31 -15.10 -22.01
C ALA A 638 14.70 -15.10 -23.42
N PHE A 639 14.25 -13.95 -23.94
CA PHE A 639 13.80 -13.84 -25.32
C PHE A 639 14.96 -14.06 -26.30
N ASP A 640 16.17 -13.56 -26.02
CA ASP A 640 17.37 -13.81 -26.82
C ASP A 640 17.74 -15.31 -26.83
N GLN A 641 17.58 -16.00 -25.68
CA GLN A 641 17.76 -17.46 -25.59
C GLN A 641 16.69 -18.23 -26.39
N ILE A 642 15.42 -17.81 -26.35
CA ILE A 642 14.33 -18.42 -27.13
C ILE A 642 14.49 -18.14 -28.64
N ASP A 643 14.95 -16.94 -29.01
CA ASP A 643 15.31 -16.53 -30.38
C ASP A 643 16.57 -17.25 -30.90
N GLY A 644 17.26 -18.08 -30.08
CA GLY A 644 18.48 -18.78 -30.44
C GLY A 644 19.71 -17.88 -30.64
N LYS A 645 19.66 -16.63 -30.17
CA LYS A 645 20.75 -15.65 -30.34
C LYS A 645 21.87 -15.94 -29.33
N PRO A 646 23.15 -15.75 -29.71
CA PRO A 646 24.25 -15.85 -28.77
C PRO A 646 24.11 -14.78 -27.68
N SER A 647 24.11 -15.22 -26.42
CA SER A 647 24.09 -14.33 -25.23
C SER A 647 25.17 -13.26 -25.33
N LYS A 648 24.93 -12.07 -24.75
CA LYS A 648 25.89 -10.95 -24.77
C LYS A 648 27.26 -11.33 -24.17
N ASP A 649 27.30 -12.29 -23.23
CA ASP A 649 28.55 -12.86 -22.70
C ASP A 649 29.22 -13.87 -23.64
N GLU A 650 28.44 -14.65 -24.39
CA GLU A 650 28.98 -15.62 -25.37
C GLU A 650 29.49 -14.89 -26.62
N LEU A 651 28.79 -13.83 -27.05
CA LEU A 651 29.27 -12.90 -28.07
C LEU A 651 30.54 -12.17 -27.62
N LYS A 652 30.66 -11.83 -26.32
CA LYS A 652 31.87 -11.23 -25.74
C LYS A 652 33.04 -12.23 -25.71
N ARG A 653 32.78 -13.50 -25.41
CA ARG A 653 33.77 -14.59 -25.52
C ARG A 653 34.23 -14.81 -26.96
N GLN A 654 33.31 -14.91 -27.92
CA GLN A 654 33.64 -15.02 -29.35
C GLN A 654 34.46 -13.81 -29.83
N LYS A 655 34.11 -12.60 -29.39
CA LYS A 655 34.87 -11.39 -29.72
C LYS A 655 36.27 -11.41 -29.12
N GLN A 656 36.42 -11.79 -27.84
CA GLN A 656 37.73 -11.97 -27.19
C GLN A 656 38.57 -13.08 -27.85
N GLN A 657 37.96 -14.19 -28.29
CA GLN A 657 38.65 -15.23 -29.05
C GLN A 657 39.10 -14.75 -30.42
N SER A 658 38.27 -13.95 -31.13
CA SER A 658 38.64 -13.32 -32.41
C SER A 658 39.76 -12.30 -32.25
N GLU A 659 39.72 -11.48 -31.20
CA GLU A 659 40.77 -10.51 -30.87
C GLU A 659 42.08 -11.20 -30.47
N ALA A 660 42.02 -12.26 -29.66
CA ALA A 660 43.19 -13.08 -29.30
C ALA A 660 43.79 -13.84 -30.50
N ALA A 661 42.96 -14.32 -31.44
CA ALA A 661 43.42 -14.94 -32.68
C ALA A 661 44.18 -13.93 -33.55
N LYS A 662 43.61 -12.73 -33.75
CA LYS A 662 44.26 -11.62 -34.47
C LYS A 662 45.55 -11.16 -33.79
N GLN A 663 45.60 -11.16 -32.45
CA GLN A 663 46.84 -10.82 -31.72
C GLN A 663 47.97 -11.83 -31.97
N LYS A 664 47.66 -13.12 -32.06
CA LYS A 664 48.63 -14.16 -32.44
C LYS A 664 49.08 -14.05 -33.89
N GLU A 665 48.15 -13.75 -34.80
CA GLU A 665 48.45 -13.50 -36.22
C GLU A 665 49.39 -12.30 -36.40
N VAL A 666 49.13 -11.20 -35.68
CA VAL A 666 50.02 -10.02 -35.64
C VAL A 666 51.39 -10.36 -35.04
N GLN A 667 51.47 -11.17 -33.97
CA GLN A 667 52.76 -11.60 -33.40
C GLN A 667 53.58 -12.43 -34.39
N ALA A 668 52.97 -13.40 -35.08
CA ALA A 668 53.66 -14.20 -36.09
C ALA A 668 54.19 -13.36 -37.27
N LEU A 669 53.43 -12.36 -37.72
CA LEU A 669 53.88 -11.39 -38.73
C LEU A 669 55.03 -10.51 -38.20
N GLN A 670 55.01 -10.14 -36.92
CA GLN A 670 56.08 -9.36 -36.28
C GLN A 670 57.39 -10.16 -36.19
N GLU A 671 57.31 -11.46 -35.90
CA GLU A 671 58.46 -12.37 -35.87
C GLU A 671 59.07 -12.56 -37.27
N GLN A 672 58.24 -12.78 -38.29
CA GLN A 672 58.69 -12.81 -39.70
C GLN A 672 59.36 -11.49 -40.12
N LEU A 673 58.82 -10.35 -39.70
CA LEU A 673 59.39 -9.03 -39.99
C LEU A 673 60.76 -8.82 -39.30
N ASN A 674 60.98 -9.41 -38.13
CA ASN A 674 62.27 -9.36 -37.44
C ASN A 674 63.30 -10.29 -38.10
N HIS A 675 62.92 -11.51 -38.49
CA HIS A 675 63.78 -12.43 -39.25
C HIS A 675 64.25 -11.80 -40.58
N LEU A 676 63.41 -11.00 -41.24
CA LEU A 676 63.79 -10.24 -42.44
C LEU A 676 64.77 -9.09 -42.15
N LYS A 677 64.70 -8.45 -40.98
CA LYS A 677 65.65 -7.39 -40.57
C LYS A 677 67.03 -7.94 -40.21
N ASP A 678 67.07 -9.08 -39.53
CA ASP A 678 68.33 -9.74 -39.16
C ASP A 678 69.08 -10.19 -40.43
N MET A 679 68.35 -10.66 -41.45
CA MET A 679 68.92 -10.93 -42.79
C MET A 679 69.44 -9.69 -43.54
N THR A 680 69.08 -8.46 -43.11
CA THR A 680 69.43 -7.20 -43.79
C THR A 680 70.65 -6.49 -43.17
N SER A 681 71.18 -6.98 -42.03
CA SER A 681 72.23 -6.30 -41.24
C SER A 681 73.51 -7.15 -41.06
N GLY A 682 74.08 -7.64 -42.18
CA GLY A 682 75.12 -8.69 -42.17
C GLY A 682 76.57 -8.29 -42.53
N LYS A 683 77.41 -9.32 -42.72
CA LYS A 683 78.74 -9.39 -43.38
C LYS A 683 78.95 -10.86 -43.84
N VAL A 684 78.90 -11.18 -45.14
CA VAL A 684 80.04 -11.23 -46.10
C VAL A 684 81.03 -12.37 -45.75
N PRO A 685 81.24 -13.38 -46.64
CA PRO A 685 81.87 -13.17 -47.96
C PRO A 685 81.17 -13.79 -49.19
N ILE A 686 81.82 -13.65 -50.34
CA ILE A 686 81.40 -14.03 -51.71
C ILE A 686 81.74 -15.49 -52.01
N ASP A 687 80.89 -16.18 -52.78
CA ASP A 687 81.32 -17.20 -53.77
C ASP A 687 80.36 -17.17 -54.99
N GLU A 688 80.82 -17.62 -56.15
CA GLU A 688 80.20 -17.39 -57.48
C GLU A 688 80.12 -18.70 -58.29
N SER A 689 79.00 -19.44 -58.25
CA SER A 689 78.78 -20.56 -59.19
C SER A 689 77.33 -21.07 -59.31
N VAL A 690 77.12 -21.87 -60.37
CA VAL A 690 75.99 -22.78 -60.66
C VAL A 690 74.64 -22.17 -61.10
N LEU A 691 74.60 -21.89 -62.39
CA LEU A 691 73.41 -21.88 -63.26
C LEU A 691 72.54 -23.16 -63.14
N LYS A 692 71.21 -22.95 -63.22
CA LYS A 692 70.12 -23.75 -63.85
C LYS A 692 68.87 -23.74 -62.95
N GLY A 693 67.65 -23.82 -63.46
CA GLY A 693 67.19 -24.07 -64.82
C GLY A 693 65.94 -24.95 -64.79
N ASP A 694 64.95 -24.57 -65.60
CA ASP A 694 63.79 -25.36 -66.03
C ASP A 694 62.62 -25.72 -65.08
N SER A 695 61.43 -25.32 -65.58
CA SER A 695 60.20 -26.10 -65.85
C SER A 695 60.12 -27.55 -65.32
N ASP A 696 58.97 -28.06 -64.86
CA ASP A 696 57.61 -28.07 -65.47
C ASP A 696 56.51 -28.22 -64.36
N GLY A 697 55.33 -28.76 -64.66
CA GLY A 697 54.28 -29.13 -63.67
C GLY A 697 52.87 -28.60 -63.97
N THR A 698 52.55 -28.35 -65.25
CA THR A 698 51.32 -27.66 -65.69
C THR A 698 49.95 -28.29 -65.31
N LYS A 699 48.92 -27.41 -65.27
CA LYS A 699 47.45 -27.66 -65.24
C LYS A 699 46.90 -28.16 -63.88
N GLY A 700 45.81 -27.61 -63.34
CA GLY A 700 44.60 -27.05 -63.97
C GLY A 700 43.38 -27.83 -63.42
N LYS A 701 42.11 -27.44 -63.53
CA LYS A 701 41.33 -26.41 -64.24
C LYS A 701 39.97 -26.32 -63.49
N ASP A 702 39.03 -25.40 -63.72
CA ASP A 702 38.89 -24.18 -64.55
C ASP A 702 38.02 -23.22 -63.68
N LYS A 703 38.21 -21.89 -63.68
CA LYS A 703 37.33 -20.88 -64.35
C LYS A 703 35.81 -20.96 -64.02
N LYS A 704 35.04 -19.86 -63.98
CA LYS A 704 35.15 -18.66 -64.85
C LYS A 704 34.34 -17.45 -64.35
N GLU A 705 34.81 -16.24 -64.69
CA GLU A 705 34.05 -14.99 -64.98
C GLU A 705 33.30 -14.25 -63.84
N LYS A 706 33.66 -12.98 -63.51
CA LYS A 706 33.38 -11.66 -64.17
C LYS A 706 31.97 -11.10 -63.81
N ARG A 707 31.70 -9.79 -63.73
CA ARG A 707 32.44 -8.59 -64.23
C ARG A 707 32.04 -7.27 -63.51
N ASN A 708 33.03 -6.44 -63.14
CA ASN A 708 32.95 -4.96 -63.00
C ASN A 708 31.96 -4.39 -61.93
N LYS A 709 31.97 -3.10 -61.55
CA LYS A 709 32.60 -1.90 -62.18
C LYS A 709 33.18 -0.91 -61.17
N MET A 710 34.23 -0.21 -61.61
CA MET A 710 35.07 0.74 -60.87
C MET A 710 34.49 2.17 -60.79
N LYS A 711 34.78 2.88 -59.67
CA LYS A 711 35.12 4.34 -59.52
C LYS A 711 34.84 4.76 -58.05
N SER A 712 35.61 5.52 -57.27
CA SER A 712 36.92 6.22 -57.29
C SER A 712 36.75 7.65 -56.74
N ASN A 713 37.29 7.95 -55.55
CA ASN A 713 38.18 9.12 -55.35
C ASN A 713 38.81 9.16 -53.95
N LYS A 714 39.81 10.04 -53.76
CA LYS A 714 40.69 10.17 -52.58
C LYS A 714 40.12 11.09 -51.46
N PRO A 715 40.57 10.94 -50.20
CA PRO A 715 40.20 11.79 -49.07
C PRO A 715 41.18 12.96 -48.79
N VAL A 716 40.68 14.01 -48.13
CA VAL A 716 41.36 15.24 -47.65
C VAL A 716 40.53 15.84 -46.50
N THR A 717 41.00 16.35 -45.34
CA THR A 717 42.25 16.17 -44.55
C THR A 717 42.01 16.64 -43.09
N THR A 718 42.71 16.05 -42.11
CA THR A 718 43.21 16.63 -40.82
C THR A 718 42.31 17.38 -39.80
N ALA A 719 42.42 16.94 -38.53
CA ALA A 719 42.46 17.73 -37.26
C ALA A 719 41.18 18.47 -36.76
N ALA A 720 40.99 18.74 -35.45
CA ALA A 720 41.47 18.13 -34.19
C ALA A 720 40.66 18.66 -32.96
N VAL A 721 40.61 17.88 -31.86
CA VAL A 721 40.76 18.24 -30.41
C VAL A 721 40.39 19.67 -29.97
N ASP A 722 39.61 19.98 -28.91
CA ASP A 722 38.69 19.33 -27.92
C ASP A 722 38.09 20.50 -27.05
N PRO A 723 37.44 20.39 -25.84
CA PRO A 723 36.94 19.26 -25.03
C PRO A 723 35.44 19.38 -24.58
N PRO A 724 34.90 18.45 -23.78
CA PRO A 724 33.67 18.64 -22.96
C PRO A 724 33.96 19.29 -21.59
N ILE A 725 32.94 19.94 -20.99
CA ILE A 725 33.00 20.64 -19.69
C ILE A 725 32.33 19.80 -18.57
N GLU A 726 32.67 20.11 -17.31
CA GLU A 726 32.34 19.37 -16.08
C GLU A 726 30.86 19.48 -15.64
N GLU A 727 30.23 18.35 -15.29
CA GLU A 727 28.93 18.27 -14.59
C GLU A 727 28.97 17.28 -13.39
N GLU A 728 30.13 17.07 -12.75
CA GLU A 728 30.30 16.01 -11.73
C GLU A 728 29.81 16.32 -10.30
N SER A 729 29.38 17.55 -9.99
CA SER A 729 29.13 17.97 -8.60
C SER A 729 27.93 17.29 -7.91
N ASP A 730 26.83 17.05 -8.63
CA ASP A 730 25.56 16.60 -8.02
C ASP A 730 25.42 15.08 -7.89
N SER A 731 26.27 14.30 -8.58
CA SER A 731 26.19 12.82 -8.59
C SER A 731 26.80 12.15 -7.35
N LEU A 732 27.66 12.85 -6.61
CA LEU A 732 28.46 12.25 -5.53
C LEU A 732 27.66 11.92 -4.26
N LEU A 733 26.62 12.70 -3.93
CA LEU A 733 25.86 12.58 -2.68
C LEU A 733 25.01 11.30 -2.58
N CYS A 734 24.60 10.69 -3.70
CA CYS A 734 23.79 9.46 -3.69
C CYS A 734 24.59 8.19 -3.33
N SER A 735 25.93 8.24 -3.36
CA SER A 735 26.79 7.06 -3.32
C SER A 735 27.15 6.52 -1.91
N THR A 736 26.71 7.19 -0.85
CA THR A 736 27.18 6.94 0.53
C THR A 736 26.02 6.80 1.51
N CYS A 737 26.10 5.80 2.40
CA CYS A 737 25.09 5.57 3.44
C CYS A 737 25.27 6.52 4.64
N ILE A 738 24.25 7.34 4.94
CA ILE A 738 24.31 8.37 6.00
C ILE A 738 24.50 7.84 7.43
N PHE A 739 24.20 6.57 7.69
CA PHE A 739 24.28 5.98 9.04
C PHE A 739 25.63 5.29 9.30
N CYS A 740 26.13 4.51 8.33
CA CYS A 740 27.34 3.69 8.50
C CYS A 740 28.55 4.24 7.74
N ASN A 741 28.39 5.29 6.93
CA ASN A 741 29.41 5.92 6.09
C ASN A 741 30.11 4.95 5.11
N GLU A 742 29.47 3.83 4.75
CA GLU A 742 29.90 3.01 3.61
C GLU A 742 29.59 3.75 2.31
N SER A 743 30.58 3.89 1.43
CA SER A 743 30.43 4.40 0.06
C SER A 743 30.52 3.25 -0.94
N ASN A 744 29.61 3.19 -1.91
CA ASN A 744 29.53 2.09 -2.86
C ASN A 744 28.93 2.55 -4.19
N GLU A 745 29.54 2.21 -5.33
CA GLU A 745 29.02 2.50 -6.67
C GLU A 745 27.62 1.91 -6.94
N LYS A 746 27.19 0.93 -6.12
CA LYS A 746 25.86 0.31 -6.17
C LYS A 746 24.83 1.00 -5.27
N PHE A 747 25.22 2.01 -4.50
CA PHE A 747 24.29 2.88 -3.79
C PHE A 747 23.76 3.93 -4.78
N THR A 748 22.72 3.54 -5.49
CA THR A 748 21.70 4.46 -6.02
C THR A 748 20.64 4.67 -4.93
N ALA A 749 19.62 5.50 -5.16
CA ALA A 749 18.48 5.64 -4.22
C ALA A 749 17.85 4.26 -3.86
N GLU A 750 17.53 3.43 -4.86
CA GLU A 750 17.04 2.06 -4.64
C GLU A 750 18.06 1.14 -3.94
N GLY A 751 19.36 1.38 -4.17
CA GLY A 751 20.48 0.66 -3.54
C GLY A 751 20.72 1.05 -2.08
N LEU A 752 20.36 2.28 -1.69
CA LEU A 752 20.31 2.74 -0.30
C LEU A 752 19.10 2.17 0.44
N ASP A 753 17.92 2.12 -0.16
CA ASP A 753 16.71 1.55 0.45
C ASP A 753 16.87 0.06 0.78
N LEU A 754 17.12 -0.78 -0.22
CA LEU A 754 18.44 -1.41 -0.31
C LEU A 754 19.16 -1.76 1.01
N HIS A 755 20.29 -1.07 1.18
CA HIS A 755 21.19 -1.14 2.33
C HIS A 755 20.45 -0.91 3.67
N TYR A 756 19.60 0.10 3.82
CA TYR A 756 18.88 0.39 5.07
C TYR A 756 17.98 -0.78 5.50
N TRP A 757 17.19 -1.31 4.57
CA TRP A 757 16.18 -2.35 4.80
C TRP A 757 16.79 -3.70 5.17
N LYS A 758 18.00 -4.03 4.69
CA LYS A 758 18.65 -5.33 4.92
C LYS A 758 20.03 -5.28 5.58
N ASN A 759 20.95 -4.46 5.07
CA ASN A 759 22.39 -4.66 5.28
C ASN A 759 23.00 -3.72 6.34
N CYS A 760 22.42 -2.54 6.57
CA CYS A 760 23.01 -1.49 7.38
C CYS A 760 23.25 -1.92 8.84
N PRO A 761 24.49 -1.97 9.34
CA PRO A 761 24.77 -2.42 10.71
C PRO A 761 24.28 -1.46 11.81
N MET A 762 23.97 -0.20 11.49
CA MET A 762 23.37 0.77 12.44
C MET A 762 21.87 0.51 12.69
N LEU A 763 21.19 -0.15 11.75
CA LEU A 763 19.74 -0.22 11.70
C LEU A 763 19.23 -1.64 11.99
N LYS A 764 18.05 -1.74 12.60
CA LYS A 764 17.34 -3.01 12.86
C LYS A 764 15.86 -2.83 12.54
N ARG A 765 15.18 -3.91 12.14
CA ARG A 765 13.71 -3.90 12.09
C ARG A 765 13.14 -4.18 13.47
N CYS A 766 12.22 -3.34 13.93
CA CYS A 766 11.44 -3.57 15.13
C CYS A 766 10.60 -4.86 14.97
N SER A 767 10.70 -5.79 15.91
CA SER A 767 10.02 -7.09 15.83
C SER A 767 8.49 -7.00 15.91
N ASN A 768 7.95 -5.85 16.33
CA ASN A 768 6.52 -5.64 16.52
C ASN A 768 5.86 -4.98 15.29
N CYS A 769 6.32 -3.77 14.91
CA CYS A 769 5.75 -2.99 13.80
C CYS A 769 6.52 -3.13 12.46
N ASN A 770 7.59 -3.92 12.41
CA ASN A 770 8.46 -4.15 11.24
C ASN A 770 9.21 -2.92 10.66
N GLN A 771 9.00 -1.72 11.20
CA GLN A 771 9.71 -0.49 10.83
C GLN A 771 11.24 -0.66 11.02
N VAL A 772 12.02 -0.12 10.09
CA VAL A 772 13.48 0.03 10.25
C VAL A 772 13.75 1.23 11.15
N VAL A 773 14.50 1.00 12.22
CA VAL A 773 14.90 2.01 13.20
C VAL A 773 16.39 1.88 13.50
N GLU A 774 17.00 2.97 13.96
CA GLU A 774 18.36 2.93 14.51
C GLU A 774 18.42 2.07 15.77
N ILE A 775 19.48 1.28 15.92
CA ILE A 775 19.70 0.45 17.11
C ILE A 775 19.89 1.32 18.36
N ALA A 776 20.38 2.55 18.20
CA ALA A 776 20.47 3.55 19.27
C ALA A 776 19.09 4.02 19.76
N GLY A 777 18.17 4.32 18.83
CA GLY A 777 16.81 4.79 19.14
C GLY A 777 15.78 3.69 19.44
N LEU A 778 16.14 2.41 19.28
CA LEU A 778 15.21 1.27 19.39
C LEU A 778 14.44 1.24 20.73
N THR A 779 15.10 1.60 21.84
CA THR A 779 14.47 1.65 23.17
C THR A 779 13.37 2.70 23.23
N ASP A 780 13.62 3.92 22.79
CA ASP A 780 12.63 4.99 22.87
C ASP A 780 11.53 4.79 21.82
N HIS A 781 11.85 4.28 20.62
CA HIS A 781 10.87 3.83 19.63
C HIS A 781 9.86 2.82 20.22
N LEU A 782 10.34 1.81 20.97
CA LEU A 782 9.47 0.81 21.62
C LEU A 782 8.55 1.41 22.71
N LEU A 783 8.89 2.58 23.26
CA LEU A 783 8.16 3.22 24.36
C LEU A 783 7.21 4.34 23.90
N SER A 784 7.54 5.07 22.83
CA SER A 784 6.77 6.25 22.38
C SER A 784 6.09 6.07 21.02
N GLU A 785 6.73 5.41 20.06
CA GLU A 785 6.31 5.36 18.65
C GLU A 785 5.63 4.04 18.26
N CYS A 786 6.14 2.92 18.75
CA CYS A 786 5.77 1.59 18.28
C CYS A 786 4.29 1.25 18.54
N GLU A 787 3.67 0.55 17.59
CA GLU A 787 2.28 0.06 17.69
C GLU A 787 2.04 -0.78 18.96
N ALA A 788 3.06 -1.51 19.42
CA ALA A 788 3.00 -2.37 20.59
C ALA A 788 3.43 -1.69 21.91
N LYS A 789 3.62 -0.37 21.95
CA LYS A 789 4.20 0.36 23.11
C LYS A 789 3.47 0.17 24.44
N SER A 790 2.17 -0.17 24.43
CA SER A 790 1.40 -0.54 25.62
C SER A 790 1.98 -1.75 26.37
N ASN A 791 2.78 -2.56 25.68
CA ASN A 791 3.31 -3.82 26.18
C ASN A 791 4.74 -3.65 26.74
N PHE A 792 5.33 -2.45 26.67
CA PHE A 792 6.71 -2.17 27.09
C PHE A 792 6.76 -1.07 28.16
N GLN A 793 7.70 -1.21 29.11
CA GLN A 793 7.97 -0.25 30.17
C GLN A 793 9.48 -0.04 30.34
N LYS A 794 9.90 1.21 30.59
CA LYS A 794 11.32 1.56 30.75
C LYS A 794 11.85 1.05 32.09
N CYS A 795 12.87 0.19 32.08
CA CYS A 795 13.49 -0.31 33.31
C CYS A 795 14.30 0.81 33.98
N PRO A 796 14.08 1.12 35.28
CA PRO A 796 14.80 2.19 35.97
C PRO A 796 16.29 1.89 36.25
N ARG A 797 16.78 0.68 35.97
CA ARG A 797 18.20 0.31 36.16
C ARG A 797 19.01 0.21 34.86
N CYS A 798 18.54 -0.51 33.83
CA CYS A 798 19.26 -0.60 32.54
C CYS A 798 18.77 0.42 31.50
N THR A 799 17.70 1.17 31.79
CA THR A 799 17.02 2.12 30.88
C THR A 799 16.38 1.53 29.62
N GLU A 800 16.40 0.21 29.46
CA GLU A 800 15.82 -0.50 28.29
C GLU A 800 14.29 -0.59 28.34
N ALA A 801 13.68 -0.87 27.19
CA ALA A 801 12.26 -1.17 27.05
C ALA A 801 12.01 -2.67 27.30
N VAL A 802 11.42 -3.00 28.45
CA VAL A 802 11.15 -4.38 28.90
C VAL A 802 9.66 -4.68 28.78
N LEU A 803 9.29 -5.92 28.43
CA LEU A 803 7.88 -6.32 28.38
C LEU A 803 7.21 -6.21 29.76
N VAL A 804 6.00 -5.66 29.81
CA VAL A 804 5.23 -5.44 31.05
C VAL A 804 4.96 -6.75 31.81
N ALA A 805 4.80 -7.87 31.08
CA ALA A 805 4.65 -9.20 31.67
C ALA A 805 5.91 -9.65 32.45
N ASP A 806 7.10 -9.37 31.91
CA ASP A 806 8.38 -9.83 32.44
C ASP A 806 9.03 -8.80 33.39
N PHE A 807 8.51 -7.57 33.44
CA PHE A 807 9.08 -6.41 34.12
C PHE A 807 9.40 -6.67 35.61
N GLN A 808 8.51 -7.36 36.32
CA GLN A 808 8.71 -7.72 37.73
C GLN A 808 9.87 -8.71 37.91
N GLN A 809 9.95 -9.74 37.05
CA GLN A 809 11.01 -10.73 37.10
C GLN A 809 12.37 -10.13 36.67
N HIS A 810 12.38 -9.28 35.65
CA HIS A 810 13.57 -8.55 35.19
C HIS A 810 14.21 -7.74 36.34
N ILE A 811 13.40 -6.97 37.08
CA ILE A 811 13.88 -6.17 38.22
C ILE A 811 14.33 -7.07 39.39
N ALA A 812 13.61 -8.17 39.66
CA ALA A 812 13.93 -9.10 40.75
C ALA A 812 15.27 -9.84 40.52
N ASP A 813 15.51 -10.29 39.28
CA ASP A 813 16.70 -11.08 38.91
C ASP A 813 18.01 -10.30 39.03
N LYS A 814 17.99 -8.96 38.86
CA LYS A 814 19.15 -8.05 38.95
C LYS A 814 20.35 -8.35 38.04
N LYS A 815 20.26 -9.35 37.14
CA LYS A 815 21.32 -9.85 36.23
C LYS A 815 21.73 -8.88 35.13
N HIS A 816 20.87 -7.91 34.78
CA HIS A 816 21.16 -6.88 33.79
C HIS A 816 22.10 -5.80 34.37
N PRO A 817 23.08 -5.26 33.62
CA PRO A 817 23.88 -4.14 34.08
C PRO A 817 23.03 -2.92 34.46
N ALA A 818 23.58 -2.05 35.30
CA ALA A 818 23.05 -0.71 35.46
C ALA A 818 23.56 0.16 34.30
N ALA A 819 22.68 0.99 33.73
CA ALA A 819 23.10 2.05 32.82
C ALA A 819 23.90 3.09 33.62
N GLU A 820 25.17 3.24 33.27
CA GLU A 820 26.03 4.28 33.85
C GLU A 820 25.65 5.64 33.24
N SER A 821 25.55 6.70 34.05
CA SER A 821 25.06 8.02 33.61
C SER A 821 25.83 8.63 32.43
N ASN A 822 27.06 8.18 32.21
CA ASN A 822 27.98 8.70 31.20
C ASN A 822 28.24 7.68 30.06
N LYS A 823 27.33 6.73 29.82
CA LYS A 823 27.41 5.70 28.76
C LYS A 823 26.05 5.45 28.10
N SER A 824 26.05 5.11 26.82
CA SER A 824 24.85 4.58 26.13
C SER A 824 24.67 3.10 26.51
N HIS A 825 23.46 2.55 26.41
CA HIS A 825 23.20 1.12 26.65
C HIS A 825 22.69 0.44 25.37
N CYS A 826 23.28 -0.69 24.96
CA CYS A 826 22.98 -1.33 23.68
C CYS A 826 21.86 -2.40 23.80
N PRO A 827 20.64 -2.16 23.26
CA PRO A 827 19.48 -3.03 23.43
C PRO A 827 19.54 -4.36 22.65
N LEU A 828 20.71 -4.74 22.13
CA LEU A 828 20.97 -6.04 21.50
C LEU A 828 21.87 -6.95 22.34
N CYS A 829 22.76 -6.37 23.16
CA CYS A 829 23.70 -7.13 23.97
C CYS A 829 23.75 -6.71 25.45
N HIS A 830 22.94 -5.74 25.85
CA HIS A 830 22.78 -5.25 27.23
C HIS A 830 24.09 -4.73 27.84
N LEU A 831 24.99 -4.21 27.01
CA LEU A 831 26.28 -3.64 27.41
C LEU A 831 26.25 -2.11 27.41
N ASN A 832 26.94 -1.50 28.39
CA ASN A 832 27.25 -0.08 28.40
C ASN A 832 28.37 0.22 27.37
N ILE A 833 28.18 1.24 26.55
CA ILE A 833 29.09 1.67 25.48
C ILE A 833 29.35 3.18 25.58
N PRO A 834 30.40 3.74 24.93
CA PRO A 834 30.66 5.18 24.98
C PRO A 834 29.45 6.02 24.51
N LEU A 835 29.31 7.24 25.04
CA LEU A 835 28.35 8.22 24.56
C LEU A 835 28.73 8.74 23.16
N GLY A 836 27.72 9.18 22.41
CA GLY A 836 27.86 9.76 21.07
C GLY A 836 27.88 8.73 19.93
N GLU A 837 27.67 9.23 18.71
CA GLU A 837 27.56 8.38 17.50
C GLU A 837 28.78 7.50 17.27
N GLU A 838 30.00 8.01 17.48
CA GLU A 838 31.22 7.23 17.26
C GLU A 838 31.34 6.04 18.23
N GLY A 839 30.77 6.17 19.45
CA GLY A 839 30.61 5.05 20.37
C GLY A 839 29.71 3.95 19.80
N TRP A 840 28.58 4.34 19.19
CA TRP A 840 27.67 3.43 18.49
C TRP A 840 28.28 2.83 17.22
N LYS A 841 28.96 3.61 16.38
CA LYS A 841 29.62 3.15 15.15
C LYS A 841 30.73 2.14 15.46
N VAL A 842 31.63 2.45 16.40
CA VAL A 842 32.67 1.51 16.86
C VAL A 842 32.05 0.24 17.45
N HIS A 843 31.00 0.37 18.26
CA HIS A 843 30.34 -0.81 18.85
C HIS A 843 29.57 -1.66 17.82
N LEU A 844 28.89 -1.08 16.84
CA LEU A 844 28.02 -1.80 15.91
C LEU A 844 28.70 -2.17 14.58
N MET A 845 29.91 -1.66 14.28
CA MET A 845 30.69 -2.02 13.08
C MET A 845 32.11 -2.56 13.38
N GLY A 846 32.68 -2.27 14.56
CA GLY A 846 34.05 -2.67 14.90
C GLY A 846 34.27 -4.18 14.93
N LYS A 847 35.52 -4.62 14.73
CA LYS A 847 35.93 -6.04 14.70
C LYS A 847 35.57 -6.80 15.99
N ASP A 848 35.62 -6.11 17.13
CA ASP A 848 35.32 -6.66 18.46
C ASP A 848 33.99 -6.13 19.04
N GLY A 849 33.16 -5.49 18.21
CA GLY A 849 31.86 -4.93 18.56
C GLY A 849 30.75 -5.95 18.84
N CYS A 850 29.51 -5.45 18.89
CA CYS A 850 28.28 -6.15 19.28
C CYS A 850 28.17 -7.56 18.67
N LYS A 851 28.32 -8.58 19.51
CA LYS A 851 28.18 -9.98 19.08
C LYS A 851 26.74 -10.34 18.70
N GLN A 852 25.75 -9.63 19.24
CA GLN A 852 24.32 -9.85 19.00
C GLN A 852 23.72 -8.98 17.88
N ASN A 853 24.54 -8.27 17.09
CA ASN A 853 24.09 -7.59 15.88
C ASN A 853 24.28 -8.54 14.66
N PRO A 854 23.21 -9.15 14.11
CA PRO A 854 23.33 -10.11 13.00
C PRO A 854 23.87 -9.45 11.72
N ARG A 855 23.45 -8.21 11.43
CA ARG A 855 23.94 -7.46 10.24
C ARG A 855 25.44 -7.17 10.31
N ARG A 856 25.97 -6.93 11.52
CA ARG A 856 27.41 -6.82 11.76
C ARG A 856 28.13 -8.15 11.50
N GLN A 857 27.58 -9.27 11.96
CA GLN A 857 28.17 -10.60 11.66
C GLN A 857 28.16 -10.88 10.15
N GLU A 858 27.05 -10.58 9.46
CA GLU A 858 26.92 -10.70 8.01
C GLU A 858 27.95 -9.84 7.27
N ALA A 859 28.10 -8.56 7.64
CA ALA A 859 29.09 -7.65 7.04
C ALA A 859 30.55 -8.15 7.23
N LEU A 860 30.89 -8.66 8.41
CA LEU A 860 32.21 -9.26 8.67
C LEU A 860 32.42 -10.54 7.85
N ASN A 861 31.37 -11.34 7.63
CA ASN A 861 31.38 -12.56 6.82
C ASN A 861 31.41 -12.30 5.29
N LEU A 862 31.00 -11.12 4.82
CA LEU A 862 31.26 -10.67 3.44
C LEU A 862 32.72 -10.22 3.28
N ASN A 863 33.21 -9.39 4.21
CA ASN A 863 34.57 -8.84 4.12
C ASN A 863 35.67 -9.91 4.25
N SER A 864 35.45 -10.95 5.07
CA SER A 864 36.39 -12.09 5.15
C SER A 864 36.45 -12.91 3.85
N LYS A 865 35.34 -13.05 3.13
CA LYS A 865 35.30 -13.71 1.80
C LYS A 865 35.99 -12.88 0.70
N LEU A 866 35.93 -11.56 0.78
CA LEU A 866 36.65 -10.68 -0.15
C LEU A 866 38.17 -10.64 0.14
N GLY A 867 38.56 -10.71 1.42
CA GLY A 867 39.97 -10.74 1.83
C GLY A 867 40.75 -11.99 1.37
N ALA A 868 40.08 -13.11 1.15
CA ALA A 868 40.71 -14.36 0.72
C ALA A 868 41.20 -14.38 -0.75
N GLY A 869 40.87 -13.35 -1.55
CA GLY A 869 41.13 -13.33 -2.99
C GLY A 869 42.41 -12.64 -3.48
N ARG A 870 43.21 -12.00 -2.60
CA ARG A 870 44.39 -11.22 -3.01
C ARG A 870 45.55 -11.30 -1.99
N GLY A 871 46.51 -12.20 -2.21
CA GLY A 871 47.77 -12.19 -1.45
C GLY A 871 48.77 -13.32 -1.76
N ALA A 872 50.01 -12.92 -2.07
CA ALA A 872 51.24 -13.71 -1.85
C ALA A 872 51.44 -15.07 -2.56
N GLY A 873 51.10 -15.17 -3.85
CA GLY A 873 51.74 -16.16 -4.74
C GLY A 873 53.17 -15.74 -5.14
N GLY A 874 54.15 -15.80 -4.23
CA GLY A 874 55.55 -15.50 -4.58
C GLY A 874 56.51 -15.18 -3.43
N ARG A 875 57.25 -16.19 -2.95
CA ARG A 875 58.57 -16.03 -2.32
C ARG A 875 59.46 -17.21 -2.74
N GLY A 876 60.64 -16.91 -3.29
CA GLY A 876 61.63 -17.92 -3.67
C GLY A 876 62.39 -18.47 -2.47
N ALA A 877 62.81 -19.74 -2.55
CA ALA A 877 63.64 -20.37 -1.53
C ALA A 877 65.14 -20.20 -1.84
N LYS A 878 65.95 -19.93 -0.82
CA LYS A 878 67.40 -20.15 -0.80
C LYS A 878 67.79 -20.94 0.45
N MET A 879 68.96 -21.58 0.42
CA MET A 879 69.19 -22.81 1.17
C MET A 879 69.70 -22.65 2.61
N THR A 880 69.23 -23.58 3.45
CA THR A 880 69.86 -24.28 4.59
C THR A 880 71.33 -24.01 4.94
N PRO A 881 71.72 -24.16 6.22
CA PRO A 881 72.25 -25.47 6.63
C PRO A 881 71.72 -26.07 7.96
N LYS A 882 72.04 -27.36 8.14
CA LYS A 882 71.83 -28.29 9.29
C LYS A 882 72.94 -28.09 10.38
N PRO A 883 72.98 -28.79 11.56
CA PRO A 883 72.46 -30.14 11.87
C PRO A 883 71.78 -30.37 13.26
N GLY A 884 71.42 -31.64 13.54
CA GLY A 884 70.97 -32.15 14.85
C GLY A 884 72.11 -32.87 15.63
N PRO A 885 71.93 -34.05 16.30
CA PRO A 885 70.82 -35.01 16.16
C PRO A 885 70.23 -35.69 17.45
N SER A 886 68.99 -36.18 17.31
CA SER A 886 68.42 -37.46 17.80
C SER A 886 68.83 -38.11 19.15
N LYS A 887 67.83 -38.43 20.00
CA LYS A 887 67.18 -39.77 20.09
C LYS A 887 66.12 -39.86 21.23
N VAL A 888 65.01 -40.57 20.96
CA VAL A 888 64.48 -41.76 21.68
C VAL A 888 62.96 -41.92 21.39
N THR A 889 62.57 -43.12 20.99
CA THR A 889 61.20 -43.66 20.76
C THR A 889 60.86 -44.69 21.88
N PRO A 890 59.74 -45.47 21.90
CA PRO A 890 58.54 -45.60 21.03
C PRO A 890 57.22 -45.26 21.78
N ARG A 891 55.96 -45.31 21.27
CA ARG A 891 55.26 -45.74 20.03
C ARG A 891 54.30 -46.93 20.27
N ARG A 892 53.01 -46.73 19.93
CA ARG A 892 51.85 -47.66 20.04
C ARG A 892 51.35 -47.93 21.48
N THR A 893 50.08 -48.29 21.67
CA THR A 893 48.99 -48.43 20.67
C THR A 893 48.12 -47.18 20.60
#